data_AF-A0A5C6RKC2-F1
#
_entry.id   AF-A0A5C6RKC2-F1
#
_cell.length_a   1.000
_cell.length_b   1.000
_cell.length_c   1.000
_cell.angle_alpha   90.00
_cell.angle_beta   90.00
_cell.angle_gamma   90.00
#
_symmetry.space_group_name_H-M   'P 1'
#
loop_
_entity.id
_entity.type
_entity.pdbx_description
1 polymer ?
#
loop_
_entity_poly.entity_id
_entity_poly.type
_entity_poly.pdbx_seq_one_letter_code
_entity_poly.pdbx_strand_id
1 'polypeptide(L)'
;MKLFISPPPPVSLVNNAKISTMVLFLSFGIGFPLSAQFQCGYESLDDPAYNLFISNLSSSISSGTTTYSIPIHLVQVNPAAGVQPENYPLENFMASIDRINSAQYFDDITFYLCKHTVVDDPAYHGEPISGATYNTLSSQYHDSDKLNVYLFSDGRARAFTLGVTNQSGVAISQAWGDKTLVHEIGHWLGLRHTFHNTVGDNPFSGEIAAFLKPDNSYNFFVDPNGFLCPCPSSCSCTPSGTGDMIADTEVDVFYEIGGVSGNLCDFNAQGECIVTHVAPDGSELQETYFPDQGNIMSYYQFSWEYFSAGQQTRMGQVLLTHGSAIINNTGTGCTSFPAPNYLGISEGFVFAPAYDEANDQFAFPPMENMALRYQDISLTDFSQVLSIEDGSYFINPDLILLPEDKDIVIRQREDRTADFYNASDEVSVLDLIRLQKHILGTELIVSPYDKIAGDVNNTGSITVLDMIQIRKLILGIFLEFPEVPVFRLVPRYALSSTSFETPFFQDPFNASWAIGTEDRAYLDDPQTGDPSYLSEITINLLNAEAQDVDTWTFNAVKSGDADNSFARSLDENLIGDTTVTQLTFVNDPHACISAGEVFQVAVSTDQLQNIEGFQANLQLEGAYIRGVRSMDLAGFSTTNFSVSEDQNISIVWVDPELGSAKSKERYAGQVDLFELTLVAEKPICNISNFISTNNAIFSSFFVFGEESGGIVSAFDLDLEIVTSVNKLRATAPFPNPVSTQVNIPFELTESKTVELTMYDGFGFWYEDEGSFPVGTSSFVVNNNFSTLPNGTTVFYVLRADDEVVLGSLIKQ
;
A
#
# COMPACT_ATOMS: atom_id res chain seq x y z
N MET A 1 31.01 -0.34 -55.74
CA MET A 1 30.20 0.02 -56.92
C MET A 1 29.81 1.50 -56.76
N LYS A 2 29.93 2.28 -57.84
CA LYS A 2 29.94 3.77 -57.94
C LYS A 2 28.79 4.48 -57.18
N LEU A 3 28.99 5.55 -56.38
CA LEU A 3 29.44 6.96 -56.61
C LEU A 3 28.37 7.93 -57.13
N PHE A 4 28.07 9.00 -56.34
CA PHE A 4 27.93 10.46 -56.62
C PHE A 4 27.42 11.13 -55.31
N ILE A 5 28.05 12.06 -54.55
CA ILE A 5 28.79 13.35 -54.75
C ILE A 5 27.86 14.41 -55.41
N SER A 6 27.51 15.60 -54.85
CA SER A 6 28.29 16.68 -54.18
C SER A 6 27.37 17.79 -53.56
N PRO A 7 27.90 18.83 -52.83
CA PRO A 7 27.28 19.58 -51.71
C PRO A 7 27.10 21.14 -51.93
N PRO A 8 27.40 22.06 -50.96
CA PRO A 8 26.55 23.12 -50.34
C PRO A 8 26.92 24.58 -50.78
N PRO A 9 26.42 25.71 -50.18
CA PRO A 9 27.10 26.46 -49.07
C PRO A 9 26.15 27.43 -48.22
N PRO A 10 26.58 28.51 -47.50
CA PRO A 10 27.18 28.55 -46.15
C PRO A 10 26.65 29.65 -45.13
N VAL A 11 26.88 29.40 -43.82
CA VAL A 11 27.47 30.25 -42.71
C VAL A 11 27.13 31.74 -42.47
N SER A 12 26.74 32.11 -41.23
CA SER A 12 27.46 33.04 -40.27
C SER A 12 26.70 33.16 -38.93
N LEU A 13 27.24 32.73 -37.76
CA LEU A 13 28.18 33.38 -36.80
C LEU A 13 27.57 34.63 -36.10
N VAL A 14 27.18 34.60 -34.80
CA VAL A 14 27.98 34.75 -33.54
C VAL A 14 27.59 36.04 -32.79
N ASN A 15 27.16 35.98 -31.51
CA ASN A 15 27.92 36.43 -30.32
C ASN A 15 27.10 36.57 -29.01
N ASN A 16 27.83 36.33 -27.91
CA ASN A 16 27.46 36.41 -26.50
C ASN A 16 27.50 37.85 -25.90
N ALA A 17 26.88 37.97 -24.70
CA ALA A 17 27.32 38.74 -23.51
C ALA A 17 26.56 40.03 -23.08
N LYS A 18 25.79 39.88 -21.97
CA LYS A 18 25.94 40.51 -20.62
C LYS A 18 26.16 42.04 -20.42
N ILE A 19 25.33 42.58 -19.49
CA ILE A 19 25.56 43.63 -18.44
C ILE A 19 24.98 45.07 -18.65
N SER A 20 23.88 45.31 -17.93
CA SER A 20 23.62 46.30 -16.86
C SER A 20 23.59 47.85 -17.05
N THR A 21 22.46 48.39 -16.56
CA THR A 21 22.22 49.66 -15.81
C THR A 21 21.92 50.98 -16.55
N MET A 22 20.71 51.53 -16.26
CA MET A 22 20.42 52.87 -15.71
C MET A 22 19.38 53.76 -16.46
N VAL A 23 18.12 53.64 -16.02
CA VAL A 23 17.18 54.69 -15.52
C VAL A 23 17.00 56.03 -16.29
N LEU A 24 15.78 56.35 -16.75
CA LEU A 24 14.82 57.33 -16.13
C LEU A 24 13.51 57.53 -16.97
N PHE A 25 12.37 57.15 -16.38
CA PHE A 25 10.99 57.70 -16.39
C PHE A 25 10.30 58.25 -17.68
N LEU A 26 9.16 57.66 -18.09
CA LEU A 26 7.79 58.06 -17.67
C LEU A 26 6.64 57.22 -18.31
N SER A 27 5.82 56.64 -17.42
CA SER A 27 4.33 56.48 -17.41
C SER A 27 3.54 55.46 -18.26
N PHE A 28 2.67 54.75 -17.51
CA PHE A 28 1.57 53.79 -17.79
C PHE A 28 2.01 52.34 -18.08
N GLY A 29 2.04 51.40 -17.13
CA GLY A 29 1.00 50.97 -16.18
C GLY A 29 0.08 49.99 -16.93
N ILE A 30 0.21 48.66 -16.80
CA ILE A 30 -0.25 47.81 -15.69
C ILE A 30 0.76 46.65 -15.51
N GLY A 31 1.22 46.45 -14.28
CA GLY A 31 1.95 45.26 -13.86
C GLY A 31 0.98 44.22 -13.27
N PHE A 32 1.24 42.95 -13.55
CA PHE A 32 0.77 41.84 -12.73
C PHE A 32 1.46 41.90 -11.35
N PRO A 33 0.70 41.78 -10.26
CA PRO A 33 1.22 41.09 -9.08
C PRO A 33 0.38 39.85 -8.77
N LEU A 34 1.09 38.79 -8.42
CA LEU A 34 0.56 37.65 -7.69
C LEU A 34 -0.18 38.16 -6.43
N SER A 35 -1.48 37.94 -6.41
CA SER A 35 -2.27 37.58 -5.24
C SER A 35 -3.62 37.08 -5.77
N ALA A 36 -3.76 35.78 -5.96
CA ALA A 36 -5.10 35.19 -6.09
C ALA A 36 -5.76 35.30 -4.70
N GLN A 37 -6.39 36.44 -4.43
CA GLN A 37 -7.50 36.46 -3.51
C GLN A 37 -8.60 35.65 -4.18
N PHE A 38 -8.93 34.50 -3.61
CA PHE A 38 -10.15 33.78 -3.92
C PHE A 38 -11.32 34.76 -3.74
N GLN A 39 -11.90 35.21 -4.85
CA GLN A 39 -13.20 35.87 -4.87
C GLN A 39 -14.23 34.77 -5.12
N CYS A 40 -15.02 34.45 -4.10
CA CYS A 40 -16.20 33.59 -4.24
C CYS A 40 -17.28 34.35 -5.03
N GLY A 41 -17.90 33.67 -6.00
CA GLY A 41 -19.20 34.06 -6.55
C GLY A 41 -19.26 34.11 -8.07
N TYR A 42 -20.05 33.17 -8.61
CA TYR A 42 -20.72 33.07 -9.91
C TYR A 42 -20.28 31.88 -10.77
N GLU A 43 -21.01 30.77 -10.67
CA GLU A 43 -21.29 29.93 -11.83
C GLU A 43 -22.81 29.81 -11.96
N SER A 44 -23.33 30.27 -13.09
CA SER A 44 -24.77 30.24 -13.41
C SER A 44 -25.18 28.83 -13.78
N LEU A 45 -26.45 28.47 -13.59
CA LEU A 45 -27.06 27.18 -13.99
C LEU A 45 -26.92 26.85 -15.51
N ASP A 46 -26.44 27.79 -16.33
CA ASP A 46 -26.11 27.59 -17.74
C ASP A 46 -24.62 27.30 -18.00
N ASP A 47 -23.83 26.92 -16.98
CA ASP A 47 -22.42 26.56 -17.18
C ASP A 47 -22.29 25.29 -18.06
N PRO A 48 -21.67 25.38 -19.26
CA PRO A 48 -21.50 24.23 -20.14
C PRO A 48 -20.62 23.14 -19.53
N ALA A 49 -19.70 23.47 -18.61
CA ALA A 49 -18.83 22.54 -17.92
C ALA A 49 -19.58 21.81 -16.77
N TYR A 50 -20.47 22.49 -16.04
CA TYR A 50 -21.36 21.84 -15.06
C TYR A 50 -22.39 20.95 -15.76
N ASN A 51 -22.99 21.41 -16.87
CA ASN A 51 -23.90 20.59 -17.66
C ASN A 51 -23.17 19.42 -18.35
N LEU A 52 -21.92 19.61 -18.77
CA LEU A 52 -21.08 18.53 -19.29
C LEU A 52 -20.71 17.55 -18.17
N PHE A 53 -20.41 18.03 -16.96
CA PHE A 53 -20.13 17.23 -15.76
C PHE A 53 -21.35 16.41 -15.33
N ILE A 54 -22.54 17.01 -15.21
CA ILE A 54 -23.79 16.29 -14.93
C ILE A 54 -24.17 15.34 -16.09
N SER A 55 -23.95 15.73 -17.35
CA SER A 55 -24.16 14.84 -18.51
C SER A 55 -23.17 13.68 -18.54
N ASN A 56 -21.94 13.90 -18.05
CA ASN A 56 -20.89 12.88 -17.96
C ASN A 56 -21.12 11.97 -16.75
N LEU A 57 -21.60 12.50 -15.63
CA LEU A 57 -22.02 11.74 -14.46
C LEU A 57 -23.25 10.86 -14.78
N SER A 58 -24.19 11.37 -15.59
CA SER A 58 -25.36 10.61 -16.05
C SER A 58 -25.06 9.67 -17.23
N SER A 59 -23.98 9.89 -17.99
CA SER A 59 -23.59 9.02 -19.12
C SER A 59 -22.48 8.02 -18.80
N SER A 60 -21.69 8.25 -17.75
CA SER A 60 -20.77 7.25 -17.18
C SER A 60 -21.52 6.19 -16.36
N ILE A 61 -22.75 6.49 -15.92
CA ILE A 61 -23.75 5.50 -15.51
C ILE A 61 -24.36 4.87 -16.77
N SER A 62 -23.56 4.12 -17.53
CA SER A 62 -24.12 3.27 -18.58
C SER A 62 -24.64 1.95 -17.97
N SER A 63 -25.95 1.92 -17.74
CA SER A 63 -26.82 0.73 -17.69
C SER A 63 -26.94 -0.12 -16.42
N GLY A 64 -26.77 0.48 -15.24
CA GLY A 64 -27.33 -0.06 -14.01
C GLY A 64 -27.93 1.04 -13.16
N THR A 65 -29.18 1.45 -13.40
CA THR A 65 -29.93 2.19 -12.38
C THR A 65 -30.10 1.26 -11.18
N THR A 66 -29.32 1.48 -10.12
CA THR A 66 -29.55 0.76 -8.86
C THR A 66 -30.85 1.26 -8.28
N THR A 67 -31.94 0.56 -8.59
CA THR A 67 -33.25 0.86 -8.02
C THR A 67 -33.29 0.36 -6.57
N TYR A 68 -33.54 1.26 -5.62
CA TYR A 68 -33.76 0.91 -4.23
C TYR A 68 -35.21 0.47 -4.02
N SER A 69 -35.41 -0.64 -3.31
CA SER A 69 -36.73 -1.05 -2.84
C SER A 69 -36.72 -1.13 -1.32
N ILE A 70 -37.28 -0.10 -0.69
CA ILE A 70 -37.20 0.11 0.75
C ILE A 70 -38.35 -0.64 1.44
N PRO A 71 -38.05 -1.62 2.32
CA PRO A 71 -39.07 -2.32 3.09
C PRO A 71 -39.61 -1.42 4.19
N ILE A 72 -40.94 -1.35 4.30
CA ILE A 72 -41.66 -0.61 5.34
C ILE A 72 -42.15 -1.56 6.43
N HIS A 73 -41.92 -1.17 7.68
CA HIS A 73 -42.64 -1.69 8.85
C HIS A 73 -43.70 -0.69 9.29
N LEU A 74 -44.97 -0.99 9.04
CA LEU A 74 -46.08 -0.18 9.55
C LEU A 74 -46.44 -0.60 10.98
N VAL A 75 -46.29 0.30 11.95
CA VAL A 75 -46.76 0.14 13.32
C VAL A 75 -48.03 0.98 13.50
N GLN A 76 -49.19 0.33 13.45
CA GLN A 76 -50.49 0.97 13.57
C GLN A 76 -50.94 1.00 15.03
N VAL A 77 -51.14 2.20 15.57
CA VAL A 77 -51.54 2.41 16.96
C VAL A 77 -53.03 2.70 17.06
N ASN A 78 -53.77 1.74 17.62
CA ASN A 78 -55.22 1.79 17.77
C ASN A 78 -55.65 2.23 19.18
N PRO A 79 -56.79 2.91 19.32
CA PRO A 79 -57.36 3.30 20.61
C PRO A 79 -57.66 2.12 21.55
N ALA A 80 -58.05 0.98 21.00
CA ALA A 80 -58.45 -0.21 21.75
C ALA A 80 -58.49 -1.43 20.84
N ALA A 81 -58.38 -2.62 21.44
CA ALA A 81 -58.45 -3.89 20.74
C ALA A 81 -59.75 -4.03 19.94
N GLY A 82 -59.61 -4.23 18.63
CA GLY A 82 -60.74 -4.41 17.70
C GLY A 82 -61.44 -3.11 17.27
N VAL A 83 -60.96 -1.93 17.69
CA VAL A 83 -61.42 -0.65 17.17
C VAL A 83 -60.52 -0.25 16.00
N GLN A 84 -60.98 -0.54 14.78
CA GLN A 84 -60.30 -0.08 13.57
C GLN A 84 -60.38 1.46 13.50
N PRO A 85 -59.28 2.15 13.13
CA PRO A 85 -59.30 3.58 12.95
C PRO A 85 -60.30 3.97 11.86
N GLU A 86 -61.21 4.92 12.14
CA GLU A 86 -62.33 5.27 11.26
C GLU A 86 -61.90 5.75 9.87
N ASN A 87 -60.65 6.20 9.67
CA ASN A 87 -60.23 6.91 8.45
C ASN A 87 -58.96 6.39 7.75
N TYR A 88 -58.25 5.38 8.28
CA TYR A 88 -56.99 4.92 7.67
C TYR A 88 -56.69 3.42 7.92
N PRO A 89 -57.50 2.50 7.38
CA PRO A 89 -57.19 1.07 7.39
C PRO A 89 -55.89 0.76 6.64
N LEU A 90 -55.30 -0.41 6.90
CA LEU A 90 -54.13 -0.95 6.20
C LEU A 90 -54.22 -0.80 4.67
N GLU A 91 -55.41 -1.04 4.11
CA GLU A 91 -55.69 -0.90 2.68
C GLU A 91 -55.46 0.53 2.15
N ASN A 92 -55.80 1.55 2.95
CA ASN A 92 -55.55 2.94 2.59
C ASN A 92 -54.06 3.26 2.61
N PHE A 93 -53.32 2.74 3.61
CA PHE A 93 -51.86 2.89 3.66
C PHE A 93 -51.17 2.21 2.48
N MET A 94 -51.58 0.99 2.12
CA MET A 94 -51.06 0.31 0.93
C MET A 94 -51.36 1.11 -0.34
N ALA A 95 -52.58 1.63 -0.47
CA ALA A 95 -52.94 2.49 -1.60
C ALA A 95 -52.13 3.80 -1.63
N SER A 96 -51.69 4.32 -0.47
CA SER A 96 -50.78 5.46 -0.39
C SER A 96 -49.39 5.11 -0.88
N ILE A 97 -48.83 3.96 -0.51
CA ILE A 97 -47.54 3.49 -1.02
C ILE A 97 -47.60 3.31 -2.54
N ASP A 98 -48.69 2.74 -3.07
CA ASP A 98 -48.90 2.62 -4.51
C ASP A 98 -48.93 3.98 -5.22
N ARG A 99 -49.61 4.98 -4.63
CA ARG A 99 -49.65 6.34 -5.16
C ARG A 99 -48.30 7.04 -5.08
N ILE A 100 -47.53 6.83 -4.00
CA ILE A 100 -46.17 7.39 -3.86
C ILE A 100 -45.24 6.83 -4.93
N ASN A 101 -45.22 5.50 -5.10
CA ASN A 101 -44.41 4.84 -6.13
C ASN A 101 -44.84 5.25 -7.55
N SER A 102 -46.15 5.42 -7.79
CA SER A 102 -46.69 5.78 -9.11
C SER A 102 -46.53 7.27 -9.46
N ALA A 103 -46.51 8.16 -8.46
CA ALA A 103 -46.32 9.59 -8.63
C ALA A 103 -44.87 9.97 -8.92
N GLN A 104 -43.93 9.02 -8.84
CA GLN A 104 -42.50 9.21 -9.07
C GLN A 104 -41.93 10.36 -8.23
N TYR A 105 -42.37 10.45 -6.97
CA TYR A 105 -41.79 11.42 -6.05
C TYR A 105 -40.31 11.17 -5.80
N PHE A 106 -39.86 9.92 -5.83
CA PHE A 106 -38.46 9.57 -5.60
C PHE A 106 -37.88 8.90 -6.85
N ASP A 107 -36.77 9.42 -7.35
CA ASP A 107 -36.05 8.84 -8.48
C ASP A 107 -35.35 7.56 -8.03
N ASP A 108 -35.57 6.46 -8.76
CA ASP A 108 -34.97 5.13 -8.50
C ASP A 108 -35.19 4.57 -7.07
N ILE A 109 -36.12 5.11 -6.28
CA ILE A 109 -36.47 4.61 -4.94
C ILE A 109 -37.95 4.22 -4.93
N THR A 110 -38.21 2.97 -4.56
CA THR A 110 -39.56 2.41 -4.39
C THR A 110 -39.75 1.93 -2.97
N PHE A 111 -41.00 1.88 -2.52
CA PHE A 111 -41.34 1.43 -1.17
C PHE A 111 -42.32 0.27 -1.23
N TYR A 112 -42.21 -0.68 -0.30
CA TYR A 112 -43.20 -1.75 -0.17
C TYR A 112 -43.46 -2.07 1.29
N LEU A 113 -44.71 -2.38 1.62
CA LEU A 113 -45.06 -2.83 2.96
C LEU A 113 -44.52 -4.25 3.17
N CYS A 114 -43.53 -4.40 4.07
CA CYS A 114 -42.98 -5.71 4.40
C CYS A 114 -43.55 -6.29 5.71
N LYS A 115 -43.81 -5.44 6.70
CA LYS A 115 -44.34 -5.87 8.00
C LYS A 115 -45.42 -4.91 8.47
N HIS A 116 -46.46 -5.45 9.10
CA HIS A 116 -47.51 -4.68 9.76
C HIS A 116 -47.71 -5.19 11.19
N THR A 117 -47.59 -4.28 12.15
CA THR A 117 -47.82 -4.54 13.57
C THR A 117 -48.97 -3.65 14.04
N VAL A 118 -49.94 -4.25 14.73
CA VAL A 118 -51.04 -3.53 15.36
C VAL A 118 -50.78 -3.44 16.86
N VAL A 119 -50.75 -2.21 17.38
CA VAL A 119 -50.58 -1.89 18.79
C VAL A 119 -51.90 -1.35 19.32
N ASP A 120 -52.61 -2.17 20.08
CA ASP A 120 -53.88 -1.79 20.72
C ASP A 120 -53.61 -1.25 22.13
N ASP A 121 -53.28 0.04 22.24
CA ASP A 121 -52.98 0.67 23.53
C ASP A 121 -53.68 2.04 23.68
N PRO A 122 -54.70 2.14 24.56
CA PRO A 122 -55.41 3.39 24.81
C PRO A 122 -54.53 4.50 25.39
N ALA A 123 -53.33 4.19 25.91
CA ALA A 123 -52.39 5.19 26.43
C ALA A 123 -51.82 6.11 25.34
N TYR A 124 -51.85 5.66 24.08
CA TYR A 124 -51.37 6.43 22.93
C TYR A 124 -52.49 7.15 22.15
N HIS A 125 -53.72 7.07 22.64
CA HIS A 125 -54.88 7.69 22.02
C HIS A 125 -55.19 9.06 22.63
N GLY A 126 -55.23 10.11 21.81
CA GLY A 126 -55.56 11.48 22.23
C GLY A 126 -54.38 12.32 22.75
N GLU A 127 -53.18 11.75 22.81
CA GLU A 127 -51.96 12.46 23.18
C GLU A 127 -51.25 13.02 21.92
N PRO A 128 -50.70 14.26 21.96
CA PRO A 128 -49.86 14.76 20.89
C PRO A 128 -48.66 13.83 20.66
N ILE A 129 -48.32 13.55 19.39
CA ILE A 129 -47.10 12.81 19.04
C ILE A 129 -45.90 13.57 19.63
N SER A 130 -45.36 13.06 20.73
CA SER A 130 -44.20 13.64 21.42
C SER A 130 -42.99 12.72 21.24
N GLY A 131 -41.78 13.28 21.26
CA GLY A 131 -40.55 12.48 21.17
C GLY A 131 -40.48 11.35 22.21
N ALA A 132 -41.03 11.55 23.42
CA ALA A 132 -41.10 10.52 24.45
C ALA A 132 -42.04 9.35 24.08
N THR A 133 -43.17 9.65 23.46
CA THR A 133 -44.15 8.66 23.00
C THR A 133 -43.57 7.83 21.85
N TYR A 134 -42.95 8.51 20.88
CA TYR A 134 -42.22 7.87 19.80
C TYR A 134 -41.11 6.96 20.33
N ASN A 135 -40.23 7.46 21.22
CA ASN A 135 -39.10 6.68 21.74
C ASN A 135 -39.56 5.40 22.43
N THR A 136 -40.70 5.45 23.12
CA THR A 136 -41.29 4.27 23.78
C THR A 136 -41.74 3.23 22.75
N LEU A 137 -42.50 3.64 21.73
CA LEU A 137 -42.96 2.76 20.66
C LEU A 137 -41.79 2.22 19.83
N SER A 138 -40.84 3.06 19.46
CA SER A 138 -39.63 2.67 18.74
C SER A 138 -38.81 1.66 19.54
N SER A 139 -38.58 1.84 20.84
CA SER A 139 -37.85 0.86 21.64
C SER A 139 -38.47 -0.55 21.67
N GLN A 140 -39.77 -0.68 21.38
CA GLN A 140 -40.51 -1.94 21.44
C GLN A 140 -40.77 -2.57 20.07
N TYR A 141 -41.04 -1.75 19.05
CA TYR A 141 -41.55 -2.19 17.76
C TYR A 141 -40.66 -1.80 16.59
N HIS A 142 -39.48 -1.21 16.83
CA HIS A 142 -38.56 -0.84 15.77
C HIS A 142 -37.84 -2.05 15.18
N ASP A 143 -37.86 -2.16 13.86
CA ASP A 143 -37.12 -3.15 13.08
C ASP A 143 -35.97 -2.42 12.35
N SER A 144 -34.71 -2.69 12.72
CA SER A 144 -33.55 -1.96 12.17
C SER A 144 -33.31 -2.21 10.67
N ASP A 145 -33.92 -3.24 10.09
CA ASP A 145 -33.85 -3.63 8.68
C ASP A 145 -34.97 -3.01 7.82
N LYS A 146 -35.74 -2.03 8.34
CA LYS A 146 -36.92 -1.44 7.67
C LYS A 146 -37.04 0.06 7.94
N LEU A 147 -37.72 0.78 7.04
CA LEU A 147 -38.31 2.08 7.34
C LEU A 147 -39.51 1.85 8.26
N ASN A 148 -39.40 2.26 9.52
CA ASN A 148 -40.48 2.12 10.50
C ASN A 148 -41.42 3.33 10.40
N VAL A 149 -42.70 3.06 10.13
CA VAL A 149 -43.76 4.07 10.03
C VAL A 149 -44.76 3.86 11.16
N TYR A 150 -44.84 4.81 12.09
CA TYR A 150 -45.74 4.79 13.23
C TYR A 150 -46.99 5.62 12.93
N LEU A 151 -48.16 4.97 12.88
CA LEU A 151 -49.42 5.58 12.47
C LEU A 151 -50.37 5.75 13.67
N PHE A 152 -50.71 7.01 14.00
CA PHE A 152 -51.52 7.38 15.18
C PHE A 152 -52.95 7.84 14.84
N SER A 153 -53.93 7.51 15.70
CA SER A 153 -55.37 7.70 15.47
C SER A 153 -55.97 9.09 15.71
N ASP A 154 -55.24 9.98 16.40
CA ASP A 154 -55.61 11.35 16.81
C ASP A 154 -54.27 12.10 17.00
N GLY A 155 -53.97 13.34 16.60
CA GLY A 155 -54.80 14.47 16.17
C GLY A 155 -54.36 15.80 16.81
N ARG A 156 -53.06 16.20 16.74
CA ARG A 156 -52.58 17.60 17.03
C ARG A 156 -51.17 17.94 16.55
N ALA A 157 -50.27 16.97 16.39
CA ALA A 157 -48.94 17.15 15.79
C ALA A 157 -48.94 16.56 14.37
N ARG A 158 -48.36 17.29 13.40
CA ARG A 158 -48.55 17.08 11.95
C ARG A 158 -47.89 15.79 11.47
N ALA A 159 -46.59 15.64 11.72
CA ALA A 159 -45.77 14.46 11.56
C ALA A 159 -44.36 14.78 12.10
N PHE A 160 -43.50 13.79 12.32
CA PHE A 160 -42.11 14.03 12.76
C PHE A 160 -41.19 12.85 12.43
N THR A 161 -39.91 13.16 12.14
CA THR A 161 -38.82 12.20 11.89
C THR A 161 -37.62 12.47 12.82
N LEU A 162 -37.21 11.48 13.64
CA LEU A 162 -36.07 11.61 14.57
C LEU A 162 -34.74 11.21 13.90
N GLY A 163 -34.21 12.06 13.02
CA GLY A 163 -32.86 11.92 12.46
C GLY A 163 -32.72 10.80 11.43
N VAL A 164 -31.46 10.51 11.04
CA VAL A 164 -31.10 9.59 9.95
C VAL A 164 -30.26 8.46 10.53
N THR A 165 -30.90 7.52 11.23
CA THR A 165 -30.28 6.33 11.80
C THR A 165 -31.16 5.11 11.59
N ASN A 166 -30.60 3.91 11.77
CA ASN A 166 -31.34 2.65 11.76
C ASN A 166 -32.20 2.44 13.02
N GLN A 167 -32.31 3.45 13.88
CA GLN A 167 -33.27 3.56 15.00
C GLN A 167 -34.34 4.65 14.72
N SER A 168 -34.20 5.36 13.61
CA SER A 168 -35.09 6.44 13.18
C SER A 168 -36.22 5.91 12.31
N GLY A 169 -37.34 6.61 12.34
CA GLY A 169 -38.56 6.25 11.65
C GLY A 169 -39.48 7.46 11.53
N VAL A 170 -40.55 7.27 10.78
CA VAL A 170 -41.52 8.30 10.45
C VAL A 170 -42.75 8.14 11.32
N ALA A 171 -43.16 9.20 12.01
CA ALA A 171 -44.42 9.22 12.76
C ALA A 171 -45.44 10.13 12.06
N ILE A 172 -46.59 9.58 11.68
CA ILE A 172 -47.65 10.31 10.98
C ILE A 172 -49.01 10.15 11.69
N SER A 173 -49.79 11.23 11.67
CA SER A 173 -51.19 11.20 12.13
C SER A 173 -52.11 10.78 10.98
N GLN A 174 -53.11 9.95 11.28
CA GLN A 174 -54.10 9.44 10.32
C GLN A 174 -54.90 10.51 9.56
N ALA A 175 -54.89 11.76 10.03
CA ALA A 175 -55.58 12.87 9.39
C ALA A 175 -54.84 13.47 8.17
N TRP A 176 -53.60 13.05 7.91
CA TRP A 176 -52.72 13.68 6.92
C TRP A 176 -52.32 12.67 5.83
N GLY A 177 -52.58 13.01 4.57
CA GLY A 177 -52.48 12.11 3.41
C GLY A 177 -51.05 11.86 2.92
N ASP A 178 -50.93 11.16 1.78
CA ASP A 178 -49.67 10.62 1.24
C ASP A 178 -48.54 11.65 1.14
N LYS A 179 -48.85 12.91 0.79
CA LYS A 179 -47.84 13.95 0.63
C LYS A 179 -47.12 14.28 1.95
N THR A 180 -47.80 14.13 3.09
CA THR A 180 -47.17 14.24 4.41
C THR A 180 -46.23 13.08 4.68
N LEU A 181 -46.59 11.86 4.27
CA LEU A 181 -45.69 10.72 4.34
C LEU A 181 -44.44 10.93 3.45
N VAL A 182 -44.62 11.46 2.23
CA VAL A 182 -43.51 11.77 1.32
C VAL A 182 -42.56 12.81 1.91
N HIS A 183 -43.09 13.87 2.52
CA HIS A 183 -42.31 14.90 3.22
C HIS A 183 -41.43 14.32 4.33
N GLU A 184 -42.00 13.48 5.19
CA GLU A 184 -41.25 12.86 6.29
C GLU A 184 -40.23 11.83 5.81
N ILE A 185 -40.54 11.09 4.74
CA ILE A 185 -39.55 10.21 4.09
C ILE A 185 -38.38 11.04 3.55
N GLY A 186 -38.64 12.25 3.03
CA GLY A 186 -37.59 13.20 2.64
C GLY A 186 -36.65 13.53 3.80
N HIS A 187 -37.19 13.81 4.99
CA HIS A 187 -36.37 14.00 6.20
C HIS A 187 -35.59 12.76 6.61
N TRP A 188 -36.21 11.58 6.53
CA TRP A 188 -35.57 10.30 6.84
C TRP A 188 -34.43 9.99 5.85
N LEU A 189 -34.52 10.50 4.61
CA LEU A 189 -33.48 10.47 3.58
C LEU A 189 -32.56 11.71 3.62
N GLY A 190 -32.56 12.48 4.71
CA GLY A 190 -31.59 13.54 4.96
C GLY A 190 -31.90 14.92 4.35
N LEU A 191 -33.14 15.16 3.89
CA LEU A 191 -33.59 16.49 3.48
C LEU A 191 -33.99 17.37 4.67
N ARG A 192 -33.92 18.69 4.48
CA ARG A 192 -34.35 19.71 5.46
C ARG A 192 -35.51 20.52 4.89
N HIS A 193 -36.18 21.28 5.75
CA HIS A 193 -37.14 22.28 5.27
C HIS A 193 -36.42 23.38 4.48
N THR A 194 -37.05 23.85 3.40
CA THR A 194 -36.56 24.95 2.54
C THR A 194 -36.34 26.27 3.32
N PHE A 195 -36.94 26.42 4.50
CA PHE A 195 -36.85 27.58 5.39
C PHE A 195 -36.00 27.35 6.67
N HIS A 196 -35.31 26.21 6.81
CA HIS A 196 -34.64 25.84 8.07
C HIS A 196 -33.50 26.81 8.46
N ASN A 197 -33.35 27.15 9.75
CA ASN A 197 -32.28 28.02 10.26
C ASN A 197 -31.20 27.19 10.98
N THR A 198 -29.91 27.38 10.67
CA THR A 198 -28.83 26.51 11.16
C THR A 198 -28.38 26.76 12.60
N VAL A 199 -28.90 27.79 13.28
CA VAL A 199 -28.47 28.17 14.62
C VAL A 199 -29.41 27.58 15.68
N GLY A 200 -29.12 26.35 16.12
CA GLY A 200 -29.69 25.76 17.34
C GLY A 200 -30.72 24.66 17.16
N ASP A 201 -31.38 24.59 16.00
CA ASP A 201 -32.35 23.52 15.68
C ASP A 201 -31.67 22.44 14.85
N ASN A 202 -30.75 21.71 15.47
CA ASN A 202 -30.14 20.53 14.89
C ASN A 202 -30.94 19.29 15.31
N PRO A 203 -31.77 18.68 14.44
CA PRO A 203 -32.38 17.38 14.75
C PRO A 203 -31.35 16.26 14.83
N PHE A 204 -30.11 16.50 14.40
CA PHE A 204 -28.97 15.57 14.48
C PHE A 204 -28.12 15.86 15.71
N SER A 205 -28.53 15.39 16.89
CA SER A 205 -27.65 15.39 18.06
C SER A 205 -26.70 14.20 18.01
N GLY A 206 -25.43 14.42 17.64
CA GLY A 206 -24.40 13.38 17.68
C GLY A 206 -23.52 13.33 16.43
N GLU A 207 -22.66 12.31 16.38
CA GLU A 207 -21.60 12.04 15.39
C GLU A 207 -21.99 12.48 13.96
N ILE A 208 -23.21 12.19 13.49
CA ILE A 208 -23.73 12.49 12.13
C ILE A 208 -23.69 13.98 11.75
N ALA A 209 -23.78 14.92 12.71
CA ALA A 209 -23.71 16.36 12.41
C ALA A 209 -22.33 16.81 11.88
N ALA A 210 -21.28 16.02 12.11
CA ALA A 210 -19.94 16.24 11.56
C ALA A 210 -19.78 15.70 10.12
N PHE A 211 -20.66 14.81 9.66
CA PHE A 211 -20.58 14.11 8.37
C PHE A 211 -21.34 14.82 7.23
N LEU A 212 -21.86 16.03 7.47
CA LEU A 212 -22.69 16.79 6.50
C LEU A 212 -22.09 18.14 6.07
N LYS A 213 -20.76 18.28 6.04
CA LYS A 213 -20.07 19.43 5.42
C LYS A 213 -18.93 18.90 4.54
N PRO A 214 -18.60 19.49 3.36
CA PRO A 214 -18.58 20.93 2.97
C PRO A 214 -19.29 21.17 1.60
N ASP A 215 -19.53 22.36 1.01
CA ASP A 215 -18.91 23.69 0.98
C ASP A 215 -19.99 24.77 0.68
N ASN A 216 -19.70 25.99 1.10
CA ASN A 216 -20.43 27.24 1.00
C ASN A 216 -20.76 27.65 -0.44
N SER A 217 -21.99 27.41 -0.88
CA SER A 217 -22.64 28.34 -1.81
C SER A 217 -23.91 28.89 -1.21
N TYR A 218 -23.93 30.21 -1.22
CA TYR A 218 -24.88 31.06 -0.56
C TYR A 218 -26.13 31.19 -1.43
N ASN A 219 -27.31 30.93 -0.86
CA ASN A 219 -28.53 31.58 -1.35
C ASN A 219 -28.50 33.03 -0.88
N PHE A 220 -27.75 33.87 -1.58
CA PHE A 220 -27.87 35.31 -1.42
C PHE A 220 -28.99 35.83 -2.32
N PHE A 221 -29.97 36.49 -1.71
CA PHE A 221 -30.55 37.70 -2.28
C PHE A 221 -29.45 38.78 -2.28
N VAL A 222 -28.76 38.98 -3.41
CA VAL A 222 -27.89 40.13 -3.64
C VAL A 222 -28.40 40.85 -4.89
N ASP A 223 -29.05 42.00 -4.68
CA ASP A 223 -29.01 43.07 -5.69
C ASP A 223 -27.53 43.42 -5.95
N PRO A 224 -27.11 43.71 -7.19
CA PRO A 224 -25.76 44.13 -7.57
C PRO A 224 -25.09 45.26 -6.73
N ASN A 225 -25.77 45.87 -5.76
CA ASN A 225 -25.25 46.86 -4.83
C ASN A 225 -25.01 46.39 -3.37
N GLY A 226 -25.23 45.12 -3.02
CA GLY A 226 -24.67 44.53 -1.79
C GLY A 226 -25.31 44.94 -0.44
N PHE A 227 -26.64 45.08 -0.36
CA PHE A 227 -27.37 45.16 0.91
C PHE A 227 -28.29 43.94 1.07
N LEU A 228 -28.29 43.31 2.25
CA LEU A 228 -29.12 42.14 2.59
C LEU A 228 -30.29 42.50 3.50
N CYS A 229 -31.31 41.65 3.39
CA CYS A 229 -32.70 41.78 3.81
C CYS A 229 -32.93 42.06 5.32
N PRO A 230 -34.03 42.74 5.69
CA PRO A 230 -34.40 43.10 7.05
C PRO A 230 -35.54 42.22 7.60
N CYS A 231 -35.48 41.95 8.90
CA CYS A 231 -36.58 41.44 9.72
C CYS A 231 -36.44 42.05 11.13
N PRO A 232 -37.53 42.17 11.91
CA PRO A 232 -37.60 43.02 13.10
C PRO A 232 -36.61 42.61 14.18
N SER A 233 -36.38 43.53 15.12
CA SER A 233 -35.28 43.66 16.09
C SER A 233 -34.96 42.47 17.03
N SER A 234 -35.38 41.25 16.72
CA SER A 234 -35.02 40.03 17.47
C SER A 234 -34.69 38.79 16.63
N CYS A 235 -34.49 38.87 15.31
CA CYS A 235 -33.96 37.74 14.53
C CYS A 235 -32.47 37.92 14.24
N SER A 236 -31.65 36.99 14.73
CA SER A 236 -30.25 36.84 14.36
C SER A 236 -30.13 36.14 13.01
N CYS A 237 -30.39 36.85 11.92
CA CYS A 237 -29.91 36.44 10.59
C CYS A 237 -28.43 36.81 10.50
N THR A 238 -27.56 35.94 11.00
CA THR A 238 -26.13 36.01 10.64
C THR A 238 -25.96 35.56 9.19
N PRO A 239 -24.94 36.04 8.44
CA PRO A 239 -24.67 35.68 7.04
C PRO A 239 -24.28 34.20 6.79
N SER A 240 -24.63 33.31 7.71
CA SER A 240 -24.23 31.91 7.73
C SER A 240 -25.44 31.05 8.10
N GLY A 241 -26.08 30.46 7.09
CA GLY A 241 -26.87 29.24 7.22
C GLY A 241 -28.38 29.40 7.45
N THR A 242 -29.08 29.93 6.46
CA THR A 242 -30.54 29.77 6.28
C THR A 242 -30.80 29.00 4.99
N GLY A 243 -31.74 28.04 5.00
CA GLY A 243 -32.08 27.18 3.86
C GLY A 243 -31.85 25.68 4.12
N ASP A 244 -32.21 24.84 3.14
CA ASP A 244 -32.11 23.38 3.22
C ASP A 244 -30.75 22.81 2.79
N MET A 245 -29.78 23.68 2.45
CA MET A 245 -28.43 23.34 1.96
C MET A 245 -28.41 22.65 0.60
N ILE A 246 -29.40 22.92 -0.24
CA ILE A 246 -29.49 22.42 -1.60
C ILE A 246 -29.50 23.64 -2.55
N ALA A 247 -28.69 23.58 -3.60
CA ALA A 247 -28.40 24.78 -4.42
C ALA A 247 -29.55 25.14 -5.38
N ASP A 248 -30.37 24.15 -5.77
CA ASP A 248 -31.51 24.34 -6.69
C ASP A 248 -32.85 24.53 -5.95
N THR A 249 -32.80 24.79 -4.64
CA THR A 249 -33.95 25.11 -3.80
C THR A 249 -33.80 26.53 -3.27
N GLU A 250 -34.75 27.39 -3.62
CA GLU A 250 -34.77 28.76 -3.09
C GLU A 250 -35.09 28.75 -1.59
N VAL A 251 -34.44 29.63 -0.81
CA VAL A 251 -34.71 29.73 0.63
C VAL A 251 -36.09 30.33 0.85
N ASP A 252 -36.93 29.62 1.58
CA ASP A 252 -38.24 30.10 1.98
C ASP A 252 -38.16 31.07 3.16
N VAL A 253 -38.83 32.22 3.02
CA VAL A 253 -39.01 33.21 4.09
C VAL A 253 -40.16 32.80 5.02
N PHE A 254 -39.98 31.72 5.77
CA PHE A 254 -40.92 31.28 6.81
C PHE A 254 -40.32 31.49 8.21
N TYR A 255 -41.15 31.79 9.21
CA TYR A 255 -40.69 31.97 10.60
C TYR A 255 -41.49 31.13 11.60
N GLU A 256 -40.77 30.45 12.49
CA GLU A 256 -41.33 29.72 13.62
C GLU A 256 -40.75 30.29 14.93
N ILE A 257 -41.54 31.04 15.72
CA ILE A 257 -41.26 31.23 17.16
C ILE A 257 -42.28 30.46 17.95
N GLY A 258 -41.80 29.59 18.84
CA GLY A 258 -42.58 29.17 20.01
C GLY A 258 -43.87 28.42 19.67
N GLY A 259 -43.88 27.69 18.55
CA GLY A 259 -45.00 26.83 18.17
C GLY A 259 -46.22 27.54 17.57
N VAL A 260 -46.07 28.78 17.12
CA VAL A 260 -47.09 29.45 16.28
C VAL A 260 -46.52 29.61 14.88
N SER A 261 -47.04 28.82 13.94
CA SER A 261 -46.76 28.98 12.50
C SER A 261 -47.56 30.18 11.99
N GLY A 262 -46.87 31.15 11.39
CA GLY A 262 -47.50 32.31 10.77
C GLY A 262 -46.80 32.64 9.46
N ASN A 263 -47.58 32.85 8.39
CA ASN A 263 -47.07 33.35 7.12
C ASN A 263 -46.47 34.75 7.35
N LEU A 264 -45.21 34.93 6.97
CA LEU A 264 -44.64 36.28 6.75
C LEU A 264 -45.14 36.90 5.42
N CYS A 265 -45.86 36.12 4.62
CA CYS A 265 -46.28 36.47 3.27
C CYS A 265 -47.81 36.70 3.19
N ASP A 266 -48.22 37.92 2.86
CA ASP A 266 -49.53 38.17 2.26
C ASP A 266 -49.41 37.86 0.76
N PHE A 267 -49.94 36.71 0.35
CA PHE A 267 -49.97 36.32 -1.05
C PHE A 267 -50.96 37.21 -1.82
N ASN A 268 -50.49 37.85 -2.88
CA ASN A 268 -51.40 38.55 -3.78
C ASN A 268 -52.14 37.54 -4.70
N ALA A 269 -53.07 38.05 -5.52
CA ALA A 269 -53.86 37.21 -6.43
C ALA A 269 -53.03 36.52 -7.53
N GLN A 270 -51.74 36.84 -7.63
CA GLN A 270 -50.76 36.30 -8.58
C GLN A 270 -49.81 35.27 -7.92
N GLY A 271 -49.96 35.00 -6.62
CA GLY A 271 -49.13 34.03 -5.88
C GLY A 271 -47.79 34.59 -5.37
N GLU A 272 -47.60 35.91 -5.47
CA GLU A 272 -46.37 36.58 -5.05
C GLU A 272 -46.39 36.85 -3.54
N CYS A 273 -45.32 36.50 -2.84
CA CYS A 273 -45.11 36.87 -1.45
C CYS A 273 -44.48 38.27 -1.39
N ILE A 274 -45.19 39.24 -0.82
CA ILE A 274 -44.61 40.57 -0.59
C ILE A 274 -44.11 40.65 0.85
N VAL A 275 -42.79 40.64 1.02
CA VAL A 275 -42.14 40.85 2.32
C VAL A 275 -41.93 42.35 2.51
N THR A 276 -42.60 42.92 3.51
CA THR A 276 -42.43 44.33 3.87
C THR A 276 -41.56 44.45 5.11
N HIS A 277 -40.54 45.30 5.03
CA HIS A 277 -39.55 45.42 6.08
C HIS A 277 -39.06 46.87 6.23
N VAL A 278 -38.55 47.21 7.41
CA VAL A 278 -38.09 48.58 7.71
C VAL A 278 -36.57 48.63 7.64
N ALA A 279 -36.04 49.44 6.74
CA ALA A 279 -34.61 49.68 6.58
C ALA A 279 -34.02 50.37 7.83
N PRO A 280 -32.69 50.32 8.04
CA PRO A 280 -32.03 50.96 9.20
C PRO A 280 -32.26 52.48 9.31
N ASP A 281 -32.63 53.14 8.20
CA ASP A 281 -32.97 54.56 8.16
C ASP A 281 -34.45 54.85 8.48
N GLY A 282 -35.25 53.81 8.76
CA GLY A 282 -36.67 53.89 9.08
C GLY A 282 -37.60 53.87 7.87
N SER A 283 -37.08 53.74 6.65
CA SER A 283 -37.91 53.62 5.44
C SER A 283 -38.50 52.20 5.31
N GLU A 284 -39.71 52.10 4.76
CA GLU A 284 -40.38 50.83 4.49
C GLU A 284 -40.01 50.37 3.08
N LEU A 285 -39.47 49.17 2.97
CA LEU A 285 -39.06 48.51 1.73
C LEU A 285 -39.94 47.28 1.53
N GLN A 286 -40.32 47.03 0.28
CA GLN A 286 -41.12 45.87 -0.12
C GLN A 286 -40.33 45.04 -1.13
N GLU A 287 -40.09 43.78 -0.82
CA GLU A 287 -39.49 42.79 -1.72
C GLU A 287 -40.53 41.76 -2.12
N THR A 288 -40.48 41.35 -3.39
CA THR A 288 -41.40 40.35 -3.94
C THR A 288 -40.64 39.02 -4.09
N TYR A 289 -41.10 38.02 -3.35
CA TYR A 289 -40.58 36.66 -3.32
C TYR A 289 -41.56 35.70 -4.00
N PHE A 290 -41.05 34.72 -4.72
CA PHE A 290 -41.84 33.71 -5.41
C PHE A 290 -41.55 32.34 -4.79
N PRO A 291 -42.20 31.97 -3.68
CA PRO A 291 -41.93 30.68 -3.05
C PRO A 291 -42.22 29.53 -4.01
N ASP A 292 -41.35 28.54 -4.01
CA ASP A 292 -41.64 27.26 -4.64
C ASP A 292 -42.66 26.48 -3.80
N GLN A 293 -43.93 26.80 -4.00
CA GLN A 293 -45.04 26.12 -3.32
C GLN A 293 -45.17 24.66 -3.79
N GLY A 294 -44.51 24.29 -4.90
CA GLY A 294 -44.43 22.95 -5.47
C GLY A 294 -43.49 22.03 -4.69
N ASN A 295 -42.49 22.58 -4.00
CA ASN A 295 -41.51 21.80 -3.27
C ASN A 295 -42.13 21.09 -2.07
N ILE A 296 -41.94 19.78 -1.99
CA ILE A 296 -42.47 18.95 -0.90
C ILE A 296 -41.86 19.32 0.46
N MET A 297 -40.61 19.79 0.51
CA MET A 297 -39.94 20.20 1.76
C MET A 297 -40.31 21.63 2.23
N SER A 298 -41.20 22.32 1.52
CA SER A 298 -41.80 23.59 1.95
C SER A 298 -42.98 23.37 2.90
N TYR A 299 -43.52 24.42 3.53
CA TYR A 299 -44.76 24.35 4.33
C TYR A 299 -46.02 24.85 3.60
N TYR A 300 -45.96 25.06 2.28
CA TYR A 300 -47.12 25.44 1.46
C TYR A 300 -47.92 24.21 1.02
N GLN A 301 -48.51 23.52 2.00
CA GLN A 301 -49.12 22.17 1.92
C GLN A 301 -50.19 21.95 0.83
N PHE A 302 -50.64 22.99 0.12
CA PHE A 302 -51.70 22.90 -0.89
C PHE A 302 -51.20 22.61 -2.31
N SER A 303 -49.89 22.61 -2.54
CA SER A 303 -49.28 22.53 -3.88
C SER A 303 -48.06 21.62 -3.99
N TRP A 304 -47.75 20.82 -2.95
CA TRP A 304 -46.61 19.88 -2.97
C TRP A 304 -46.69 18.89 -4.15
N GLU A 305 -45.75 18.99 -5.07
CA GLU A 305 -45.75 18.28 -6.35
C GLU A 305 -44.42 17.59 -6.64
N TYR A 306 -43.28 18.07 -6.13
CA TYR A 306 -41.97 17.51 -6.47
C TYR A 306 -40.88 17.72 -5.41
N PHE A 307 -39.80 16.96 -5.54
CA PHE A 307 -38.47 17.30 -5.02
C PHE A 307 -37.61 17.86 -6.15
N SER A 308 -36.74 18.83 -5.85
CA SER A 308 -35.77 19.36 -6.82
C SER A 308 -34.76 18.28 -7.25
N ALA A 309 -34.02 18.50 -8.34
CA ALA A 309 -33.00 17.55 -8.78
C ALA A 309 -31.89 17.39 -7.73
N GLY A 310 -31.53 18.48 -7.03
CA GLY A 310 -30.61 18.47 -5.91
C GLY A 310 -31.15 17.68 -4.71
N GLN A 311 -32.44 17.79 -4.41
CA GLN A 311 -33.11 16.98 -3.37
C GLN A 311 -33.13 15.50 -3.73
N GLN A 312 -33.43 15.13 -4.98
CA GLN A 312 -33.35 13.74 -5.45
C GLN A 312 -31.94 13.18 -5.32
N THR A 313 -30.95 13.95 -5.79
CA THR A 313 -29.52 13.59 -5.71
C THR A 313 -29.11 13.37 -4.26
N ARG A 314 -29.53 14.24 -3.35
CA ARG A 314 -29.22 14.16 -1.92
C ARG A 314 -29.78 12.89 -1.27
N MET A 315 -31.03 12.55 -1.56
CA MET A 315 -31.67 11.33 -1.06
C MET A 315 -30.98 10.07 -1.60
N GLY A 316 -30.64 10.05 -2.89
CA GLY A 316 -29.87 8.97 -3.51
C GLY A 316 -28.49 8.81 -2.87
N GLN A 317 -27.77 9.91 -2.63
CA GLN A 317 -26.49 9.91 -1.92
C GLN A 317 -26.59 9.31 -0.53
N VAL A 318 -27.62 9.67 0.24
CA VAL A 318 -27.83 9.15 1.59
C VAL A 318 -28.01 7.62 1.59
N LEU A 319 -28.75 7.07 0.62
CA LEU A 319 -28.90 5.63 0.47
C LEU A 319 -27.63 4.94 -0.04
N LEU A 320 -26.88 5.58 -0.94
CA LEU A 320 -25.61 5.09 -1.47
C LEU A 320 -24.52 5.03 -0.39
N THR A 321 -24.38 6.09 0.40
CA THR A 321 -23.25 6.28 1.33
C THR A 321 -23.55 5.83 2.75
N HIS A 322 -24.81 5.84 3.17
CA HIS A 322 -25.23 5.56 4.56
C HIS A 322 -26.34 4.51 4.65
N GLY A 323 -26.57 3.73 3.57
CA GLY A 323 -27.63 2.72 3.51
C GLY A 323 -27.66 1.78 4.71
N SER A 324 -26.50 1.28 5.17
CA SER A 324 -26.37 0.39 6.34
C SER A 324 -26.60 1.09 7.69
N ALA A 325 -26.34 2.39 7.77
CA ALA A 325 -26.60 3.24 8.92
C ALA A 325 -28.09 3.60 9.05
N ILE A 326 -28.88 3.43 7.99
CA ILE A 326 -30.31 3.80 7.92
C ILE A 326 -31.21 2.54 7.87
N ILE A 327 -30.74 1.47 7.20
CA ILE A 327 -31.38 0.15 7.11
C ILE A 327 -30.30 -0.94 7.29
N ASN A 328 -30.43 -1.74 8.35
CA ASN A 328 -29.52 -2.84 8.66
C ASN A 328 -29.97 -4.16 8.00
N ASN A 329 -29.29 -4.61 6.94
CA ASN A 329 -29.64 -5.80 6.14
C ASN A 329 -29.40 -7.18 6.80
N THR A 330 -29.22 -7.26 8.11
CA THR A 330 -28.95 -8.55 8.81
C THR A 330 -30.22 -9.33 9.18
N GLY A 331 -31.41 -8.80 8.88
CA GLY A 331 -32.71 -9.41 9.17
C GLY A 331 -33.15 -10.50 8.17
N THR A 332 -34.00 -11.45 8.59
CA THR A 332 -34.40 -12.63 7.81
C THR A 332 -35.81 -12.55 7.17
N GLY A 333 -36.42 -11.37 7.06
CA GLY A 333 -37.85 -11.25 6.71
C GLY A 333 -38.21 -10.60 5.37
N CYS A 334 -37.35 -9.76 4.81
CA CYS A 334 -37.67 -8.89 3.67
C CYS A 334 -36.50 -8.88 2.69
N THR A 335 -36.66 -9.52 1.53
CA THR A 335 -35.60 -9.52 0.52
C THR A 335 -35.66 -8.26 -0.34
N SER A 336 -34.47 -7.71 -0.60
CA SER A 336 -34.08 -6.66 -1.56
C SER A 336 -34.04 -5.21 -1.07
N PHE A 337 -33.21 -4.91 -0.07
CA PHE A 337 -32.36 -3.73 -0.17
C PHE A 337 -31.01 -4.23 -0.72
N PRO A 338 -30.53 -3.79 -1.89
CA PRO A 338 -29.17 -4.13 -2.31
C PRO A 338 -28.23 -3.72 -1.17
N ALA A 339 -27.30 -4.60 -0.79
CA ALA A 339 -26.21 -4.18 0.10
C ALA A 339 -25.65 -2.87 -0.48
N PRO A 340 -25.37 -1.84 0.34
CA PRO A 340 -24.79 -0.62 -0.19
C PRO A 340 -23.61 -1.02 -1.06
N ASN A 341 -23.70 -0.73 -2.36
CA ASN A 341 -22.51 -0.74 -3.19
C ASN A 341 -21.66 0.35 -2.59
N TYR A 342 -20.66 -0.05 -1.81
CA TYR A 342 -19.73 0.84 -1.17
C TYR A 342 -19.07 1.72 -2.24
N LEU A 343 -19.63 2.90 -2.49
CA LEU A 343 -18.88 3.99 -3.09
C LEU A 343 -18.01 4.55 -1.96
N GLY A 344 -16.94 3.82 -1.62
CA GLY A 344 -15.87 4.33 -0.77
C GLY A 344 -15.27 3.38 0.28
N ILE A 345 -14.88 2.16 -0.09
CA ILE A 345 -13.81 1.48 0.63
C ILE A 345 -12.88 0.86 -0.39
N SER A 346 -11.64 1.31 -0.50
CA SER A 346 -10.61 0.51 -1.18
C SER A 346 -10.12 -0.54 -0.17
N GLU A 347 -10.99 -1.52 0.04
CA GLU A 347 -10.54 -2.84 0.46
C GLU A 347 -9.61 -3.34 -0.64
N GLY A 348 -8.39 -3.69 -0.24
CA GLY A 348 -7.39 -4.27 -1.12
C GLY A 348 -6.83 -5.52 -0.47
N PHE A 349 -6.21 -6.39 -1.27
CA PHE A 349 -5.58 -7.60 -0.78
C PHE A 349 -4.10 -7.63 -1.14
N VAL A 350 -3.29 -8.27 -0.28
CA VAL A 350 -1.91 -8.61 -0.63
C VAL A 350 -1.73 -10.12 -0.53
N PHE A 351 -1.22 -10.71 -1.61
CA PHE A 351 -0.93 -12.14 -1.70
C PHE A 351 0.54 -12.38 -2.02
N ALA A 352 1.12 -13.45 -1.48
CA ALA A 352 2.44 -13.94 -1.91
C ALA A 352 2.23 -14.98 -3.02
N PRO A 353 2.70 -14.75 -4.26
CA PRO A 353 2.55 -15.74 -5.32
C PRO A 353 3.48 -16.94 -5.08
N ALA A 354 2.95 -18.16 -5.22
CA ALA A 354 3.73 -19.40 -5.22
C ALA A 354 3.43 -20.20 -6.50
N TYR A 355 4.46 -20.72 -7.15
CA TYR A 355 4.29 -21.62 -8.30
C TYR A 355 4.57 -23.08 -7.92
N ASP A 356 3.62 -23.95 -8.25
CA ASP A 356 3.76 -25.40 -8.17
C ASP A 356 4.07 -25.93 -9.57
N GLU A 357 5.37 -26.14 -9.83
CA GLU A 357 5.88 -26.68 -11.08
C GLU A 357 5.39 -28.11 -11.38
N ALA A 358 5.10 -28.91 -10.35
CA ALA A 358 4.66 -30.29 -10.54
C ALA A 358 3.24 -30.37 -11.09
N ASN A 359 2.39 -29.41 -10.72
CA ASN A 359 0.99 -29.33 -11.15
C ASN A 359 0.71 -28.22 -12.16
N ASP A 360 1.70 -27.37 -12.47
CA ASP A 360 1.57 -26.18 -13.31
C ASP A 360 0.43 -25.25 -12.82
N GLN A 361 0.47 -24.91 -11.53
CA GLN A 361 -0.56 -24.10 -10.87
C GLN A 361 0.06 -22.99 -10.00
N PHE A 362 -0.61 -21.85 -9.94
CA PHE A 362 -0.29 -20.79 -8.98
C PHE A 362 -1.16 -20.90 -7.74
N ALA A 363 -0.55 -20.71 -6.57
CA ALA A 363 -1.22 -20.41 -5.33
C ALA A 363 -0.93 -18.96 -4.92
N PHE A 364 -1.87 -18.35 -4.22
CA PHE A 364 -1.78 -16.96 -3.77
C PHE A 364 -2.15 -16.88 -2.27
N PRO A 365 -1.32 -17.45 -1.38
CA PRO A 365 -1.53 -17.31 0.06
C PRO A 365 -1.63 -15.83 0.49
N PRO A 366 -2.58 -15.50 1.37
CA PRO A 366 -2.72 -14.14 1.90
C PRO A 366 -1.53 -13.75 2.77
N MET A 367 -1.18 -12.47 2.76
CA MET A 367 -0.11 -11.92 3.60
C MET A 367 -0.66 -11.09 4.74
N GLU A 368 -0.45 -11.51 5.98
CA GLU A 368 -0.72 -10.71 7.18
C GLU A 368 0.40 -9.70 7.45
N ASN A 369 0.10 -8.58 8.11
CA ASN A 369 1.09 -7.60 8.59
C ASN A 369 1.94 -6.96 7.48
N MET A 370 1.49 -7.01 6.23
CA MET A 370 2.13 -6.29 5.13
C MET A 370 1.86 -4.80 5.26
N ALA A 371 2.94 -4.02 5.35
CA ALA A 371 2.86 -2.57 5.50
C ALA A 371 2.78 -1.85 4.15
N LEU A 372 1.63 -1.23 3.89
CA LEU A 372 1.42 -0.37 2.73
C LEU A 372 1.32 1.08 3.16
N ARG A 373 1.83 1.97 2.31
CA ARG A 373 1.68 3.41 2.46
C ARG A 373 0.80 3.94 1.35
N TYR A 374 -0.08 4.85 1.73
CA TYR A 374 -0.92 5.57 0.79
C TYR A 374 -0.91 7.06 1.10
N GLN A 375 -1.15 7.87 0.07
CA GLN A 375 -1.12 9.32 0.15
C GLN A 375 -2.03 9.92 -0.92
N ASP A 376 -2.80 10.94 -0.54
CA ASP A 376 -3.32 11.92 -1.50
C ASP A 376 -2.17 12.82 -1.94
N ILE A 377 -1.85 12.86 -3.23
CA ILE A 377 -0.72 13.63 -3.78
C ILE A 377 -0.80 15.12 -3.41
N SER A 378 -1.99 15.65 -3.16
CA SER A 378 -2.18 17.04 -2.72
C SER A 378 -1.71 17.29 -1.27
N LEU A 379 -1.55 16.24 -0.47
CA LEU A 379 -1.06 16.27 0.91
C LEU A 379 0.42 15.90 0.96
N THR A 380 1.12 16.28 2.03
CA THR A 380 2.56 15.98 2.20
C THR A 380 2.84 14.70 2.99
N ASP A 381 1.84 14.18 3.72
CA ASP A 381 2.04 13.11 4.70
C ASP A 381 1.45 11.79 4.19
N PHE A 382 2.23 10.72 4.29
CA PHE A 382 1.77 9.36 4.03
C PHE A 382 1.00 8.81 5.23
N SER A 383 -0.09 8.12 4.96
CA SER A 383 -0.75 7.24 5.91
C SER A 383 -0.28 5.80 5.71
N GLN A 384 -0.33 5.00 6.78
CA GLN A 384 0.09 3.60 6.76
C GLN A 384 -1.08 2.69 7.14
N VAL A 385 -1.18 1.55 6.45
CA VAL A 385 -2.07 0.44 6.78
C VAL A 385 -1.29 -0.87 6.84
N LEU A 386 -1.82 -1.80 7.63
CA LEU A 386 -1.33 -3.17 7.72
C LEU A 386 -2.44 -4.09 7.21
N SER A 387 -2.07 -5.10 6.42
CA SER A 387 -2.98 -6.19 6.11
C SER A 387 -3.24 -7.08 7.32
N ILE A 388 -4.40 -7.72 7.34
CA ILE A 388 -4.80 -8.69 8.38
C ILE A 388 -4.66 -10.13 7.87
N GLU A 389 -5.12 -11.11 8.66
CA GLU A 389 -4.88 -12.56 8.45
C GLU A 389 -5.28 -13.07 7.06
N ASP A 390 -6.35 -12.52 6.47
CA ASP A 390 -6.83 -12.89 5.13
C ASP A 390 -6.19 -12.07 3.99
N GLY A 391 -5.17 -11.27 4.31
CA GLY A 391 -4.47 -10.41 3.36
C GLY A 391 -5.19 -9.10 3.06
N SER A 392 -6.41 -8.88 3.57
CA SER A 392 -7.17 -7.66 3.35
C SER A 392 -6.59 -6.47 4.12
N TYR A 393 -6.75 -5.27 3.55
CA TYR A 393 -6.46 -4.01 4.21
C TYR A 393 -7.46 -2.94 3.75
N PHE A 394 -7.60 -1.87 4.54
CA PHE A 394 -8.52 -0.78 4.24
C PHE A 394 -7.79 0.56 4.21
N ILE A 395 -7.88 1.27 3.09
CA ILE A 395 -7.43 2.66 3.01
C ILE A 395 -8.44 3.54 3.77
N ASN A 396 -7.97 4.50 4.58
CA ASN A 396 -8.81 5.25 5.52
C ASN A 396 -10.04 5.86 4.81
N PRO A 397 -11.27 5.57 5.28
CA PRO A 397 -12.50 6.10 4.71
C PRO A 397 -12.55 7.63 4.68
N ASP A 398 -11.85 8.35 5.58
CA ASP A 398 -11.81 9.83 5.61
C ASP A 398 -11.25 10.46 4.32
N LEU A 399 -10.48 9.71 3.51
CA LEU A 399 -9.98 10.12 2.19
C LEU A 399 -10.96 9.85 1.06
N ILE A 400 -11.95 8.99 1.29
CA ILE A 400 -12.89 8.43 0.31
C ILE A 400 -14.34 8.89 0.59
N LEU A 401 -14.50 10.01 1.31
CA LEU A 401 -15.83 10.49 1.72
C LEU A 401 -16.63 11.19 0.62
N LEU A 402 -16.06 11.41 -0.56
CA LEU A 402 -16.74 11.88 -1.78
C LEU A 402 -15.89 11.42 -2.98
N PRO A 403 -16.45 11.25 -4.20
CA PRO A 403 -15.65 11.27 -5.42
C PRO A 403 -15.10 12.70 -5.59
N GLU A 404 -14.05 13.00 -4.84
CA GLU A 404 -13.24 14.20 -5.00
C GLU A 404 -12.15 13.90 -6.03
N ASP A 405 -11.81 14.91 -6.84
CA ASP A 405 -10.70 14.88 -7.78
C ASP A 405 -9.36 14.80 -7.01
N LYS A 406 -9.04 13.59 -6.55
CA LYS A 406 -7.89 13.26 -5.71
C LYS A 406 -7.12 12.12 -6.33
N ASP A 407 -5.83 12.33 -6.53
CA ASP A 407 -4.90 11.30 -6.92
C ASP A 407 -4.35 10.61 -5.68
N ILE A 408 -4.66 9.32 -5.53
CA ILE A 408 -4.13 8.47 -4.46
C ILE A 408 -2.96 7.69 -5.01
N VAL A 409 -1.83 7.77 -4.31
CA VAL A 409 -0.67 6.91 -4.52
C VAL A 409 -0.70 5.80 -3.49
N ILE A 410 -0.48 4.57 -3.93
CA ILE A 410 -0.21 3.44 -3.05
C ILE A 410 1.12 2.78 -3.39
N ARG A 411 1.89 2.48 -2.34
CA ARG A 411 3.22 1.89 -2.45
C ARG A 411 3.59 1.10 -1.21
N GLN A 412 4.61 0.26 -1.34
CA GLN A 412 5.20 -0.38 -0.17
C GLN A 412 5.81 0.68 0.76
N ARG A 413 5.79 0.42 2.08
CA ARG A 413 6.62 1.15 3.05
C ARG A 413 8.09 1.07 2.62
N GLU A 414 8.68 2.22 2.29
CA GLU A 414 10.10 2.34 1.92
C GLU A 414 11.04 2.14 3.12
N ASP A 415 10.54 2.18 4.37
CA ASP A 415 11.45 1.89 5.45
C ASP A 415 11.88 0.43 5.41
N ARG A 416 13.19 0.35 5.33
CA ARG A 416 14.00 -0.79 4.98
C ARG A 416 14.13 -1.78 6.15
N THR A 417 13.30 -1.58 7.17
CA THR A 417 13.10 -2.38 8.37
C THR A 417 11.60 -2.52 8.56
N ALA A 418 10.94 -3.33 7.73
CA ALA A 418 9.56 -3.69 8.02
C ALA A 418 9.59 -4.46 9.35
N ASP A 419 8.91 -3.95 10.38
CA ASP A 419 8.94 -4.53 11.73
C ASP A 419 8.49 -6.02 11.78
N PHE A 420 8.00 -6.57 10.66
CA PHE A 420 7.45 -7.93 10.52
C PHE A 420 8.17 -8.83 9.49
N TYR A 421 8.87 -8.30 8.48
CA TYR A 421 9.53 -9.10 7.43
C TYR A 421 10.91 -8.54 7.10
N ASN A 422 11.92 -9.40 7.08
CA ASN A 422 13.29 -9.04 6.73
C ASN A 422 13.63 -9.45 5.31
N ALA A 423 14.61 -8.77 4.70
CA ALA A 423 15.12 -9.14 3.39
C ALA A 423 15.68 -10.58 3.38
N SER A 424 16.25 -11.05 4.49
CA SER A 424 16.81 -12.39 4.65
C SER A 424 15.79 -13.52 4.83
N ASP A 425 14.52 -13.20 5.09
CA ASP A 425 13.51 -14.23 5.36
C ASP A 425 13.30 -15.10 4.11
N GLU A 426 13.46 -16.41 4.30
CA GLU A 426 13.36 -17.44 3.25
C GLU A 426 14.24 -17.16 2.01
N VAL A 427 15.40 -16.51 2.19
CA VAL A 427 16.43 -16.38 1.14
C VAL A 427 17.64 -17.23 1.53
N SER A 428 18.01 -18.19 0.68
CA SER A 428 18.96 -19.25 1.00
C SER A 428 19.82 -19.69 -0.19
N VAL A 429 20.70 -20.67 0.05
CA VAL A 429 21.51 -21.29 -1.01
C VAL A 429 20.66 -21.96 -2.09
N LEU A 430 19.40 -22.32 -1.78
CA LEU A 430 18.47 -22.88 -2.77
C LEU A 430 18.17 -21.88 -3.89
N ASP A 431 17.99 -20.60 -3.57
CA ASP A 431 17.81 -19.53 -4.55
C ASP A 431 19.03 -19.40 -5.47
N LEU A 432 20.23 -19.46 -4.88
CA LEU A 432 21.46 -19.40 -5.66
C LEU A 432 21.58 -20.59 -6.62
N ILE A 433 21.23 -21.81 -6.17
CA ILE A 433 21.20 -23.00 -7.02
C ILE A 433 20.15 -22.81 -8.13
N ARG A 434 18.95 -22.31 -7.81
CA ARG A 434 17.87 -22.07 -8.77
C ARG A 434 18.28 -21.09 -9.87
N LEU A 435 18.88 -19.96 -9.48
CA LEU A 435 19.41 -18.96 -10.43
C LEU A 435 20.56 -19.54 -11.27
N GLN A 436 21.46 -20.33 -10.66
CA GLN A 436 22.55 -20.93 -11.41
C GLN A 436 22.06 -21.93 -12.45
N LYS A 437 21.06 -22.76 -12.13
CA LYS A 437 20.43 -23.67 -13.09
C LYS A 437 19.80 -22.91 -14.25
N HIS A 438 19.16 -21.77 -13.97
CA HIS A 438 18.57 -20.90 -14.98
C HIS A 438 19.65 -20.31 -15.90
N ILE A 439 20.72 -19.74 -15.32
CA ILE A 439 21.83 -19.14 -16.07
C ILE A 439 22.55 -20.17 -16.95
N LEU A 440 22.72 -21.40 -16.46
CA LEU A 440 23.33 -22.49 -17.22
C LEU A 440 22.37 -23.10 -18.27
N GLY A 441 21.08 -22.76 -18.22
CA GLY A 441 20.05 -23.32 -19.09
C GLY A 441 19.76 -24.80 -18.83
N THR A 442 20.14 -25.33 -17.66
CA THR A 442 19.86 -26.72 -17.27
C THR A 442 18.46 -26.88 -16.72
N GLU A 443 17.95 -25.86 -16.03
CA GLU A 443 16.57 -25.79 -15.53
C GLU A 443 16.15 -24.32 -15.52
N LEU A 444 15.18 -23.97 -16.37
CA LEU A 444 14.75 -22.58 -16.53
C LEU A 444 13.66 -22.24 -15.50
N ILE A 445 13.83 -21.13 -14.79
CA ILE A 445 12.75 -20.50 -14.04
C ILE A 445 11.60 -20.13 -15.00
N VAL A 446 10.43 -20.74 -14.76
CA VAL A 446 9.21 -20.57 -15.58
C VAL A 446 8.30 -19.49 -14.99
N SER A 447 8.14 -19.46 -13.67
CA SER A 447 7.29 -18.49 -12.98
C SER A 447 7.79 -17.06 -13.23
N PRO A 448 6.92 -16.12 -13.66
CA PRO A 448 7.30 -14.73 -13.82
C PRO A 448 7.61 -14.08 -12.47
N TYR A 449 6.99 -14.53 -11.38
CA TYR A 449 7.25 -13.98 -10.04
C TYR A 449 8.65 -14.35 -9.57
N ASP A 450 9.09 -15.59 -9.76
CA ASP A 450 10.43 -16.07 -9.41
C ASP A 450 11.51 -15.37 -10.26
N LYS A 451 11.19 -15.08 -11.54
CA LYS A 451 12.08 -14.31 -12.41
C LYS A 451 12.27 -12.89 -11.88
N ILE A 452 11.18 -12.24 -11.48
CA ILE A 452 11.23 -10.93 -10.83
C ILE A 452 12.08 -11.07 -9.58
N ALA A 453 11.75 -11.98 -8.65
CA ALA A 453 12.46 -12.20 -7.41
C ALA A 453 13.99 -12.38 -7.58
N GLY A 454 14.41 -13.09 -8.61
CA GLY A 454 15.80 -13.33 -8.97
C GLY A 454 16.58 -12.14 -9.54
N ASP A 455 15.91 -11.14 -10.14
CA ASP A 455 16.54 -9.90 -10.63
C ASP A 455 16.61 -8.86 -9.49
N VAL A 456 17.53 -9.08 -8.55
CA VAL A 456 17.69 -8.24 -7.35
C VAL A 456 18.51 -6.97 -7.62
N ASN A 457 19.23 -6.91 -8.75
CA ASN A 457 19.95 -5.70 -9.17
C ASN A 457 19.11 -4.79 -10.10
N ASN A 458 17.85 -5.15 -10.36
CA ASN A 458 16.89 -4.42 -11.16
C ASN A 458 17.38 -4.10 -12.59
N THR A 459 17.90 -5.11 -13.30
CA THR A 459 18.42 -4.95 -14.68
C THR A 459 17.50 -5.51 -15.76
N GLY A 460 16.41 -6.19 -15.40
CA GLY A 460 15.54 -6.89 -16.33
C GLY A 460 16.18 -8.16 -16.88
N SER A 461 17.13 -8.75 -16.15
CA SER A 461 17.79 -9.99 -16.52
C SER A 461 18.38 -10.70 -15.31
N ILE A 462 18.34 -12.04 -15.30
CA ILE A 462 18.95 -12.84 -14.24
C ILE A 462 20.38 -13.19 -14.62
N THR A 463 21.34 -12.74 -13.82
CA THR A 463 22.76 -12.91 -14.10
C THR A 463 23.56 -13.34 -12.86
N VAL A 464 24.85 -13.58 -13.05
CA VAL A 464 25.78 -13.85 -11.93
C VAL A 464 25.88 -12.66 -10.97
N LEU A 465 25.59 -11.43 -11.41
CA LEU A 465 25.60 -10.27 -10.52
C LEU A 465 24.48 -10.35 -9.48
N ASP A 466 23.31 -10.87 -9.85
CA ASP A 466 22.19 -11.14 -8.93
C ASP A 466 22.56 -12.19 -7.89
N MET A 467 23.19 -13.28 -8.33
CA MET A 467 23.70 -14.31 -7.43
C MET A 467 24.72 -13.73 -6.43
N ILE A 468 25.57 -12.78 -6.84
CA ILE A 468 26.53 -12.13 -5.93
C ILE A 468 25.80 -11.28 -4.88
N GLN A 469 24.72 -10.59 -5.25
CA GLN A 469 23.92 -9.79 -4.33
C GLN A 469 23.19 -10.67 -3.31
N ILE A 470 22.50 -11.73 -3.76
CA ILE A 470 21.80 -12.69 -2.88
C ILE A 470 22.80 -13.39 -1.95
N ARG A 471 23.98 -13.75 -2.45
CA ARG A 471 25.06 -14.30 -1.61
C ARG A 471 25.45 -13.35 -0.48
N LYS A 472 25.59 -12.06 -0.76
CA LYS A 472 25.94 -11.06 0.26
C LYS A 472 24.85 -10.91 1.31
N LEU A 473 23.58 -11.06 0.93
CA LEU A 473 22.45 -11.06 1.85
C LEU A 473 22.49 -12.29 2.77
N ILE A 474 22.67 -13.51 2.23
CA ILE A 474 22.80 -14.75 3.01
C ILE A 474 24.00 -14.70 3.97
N LEU A 475 25.10 -14.06 3.53
CA LEU A 475 26.28 -13.84 4.38
C LEU A 475 26.08 -12.73 5.42
N GLY A 476 24.95 -12.03 5.47
CA GLY A 476 24.73 -10.89 6.36
C GLY A 476 25.64 -9.69 6.08
N ILE A 477 26.28 -9.64 4.90
CA ILE A 477 27.05 -8.48 4.43
C ILE A 477 26.08 -7.38 3.99
N PHE A 478 25.00 -7.79 3.33
CA PHE A 478 23.84 -6.96 3.08
C PHE A 478 22.78 -7.29 4.12
N LEU A 479 22.18 -6.25 4.70
CA LEU A 479 20.94 -6.39 5.47
C LEU A 479 19.72 -6.36 4.53
N GLU A 480 19.93 -5.90 3.30
CA GLU A 480 18.91 -5.70 2.27
C GLU A 480 19.56 -5.43 0.91
N PHE A 481 18.76 -5.50 -0.16
CA PHE A 481 19.22 -5.17 -1.50
C PHE A 481 19.30 -3.64 -1.71
N PRO A 482 20.36 -3.12 -2.37
CA PRO A 482 20.49 -1.69 -2.62
C PRO A 482 19.43 -1.17 -3.61
N GLU A 483 19.15 -1.95 -4.67
CA GLU A 483 18.35 -1.52 -5.83
C GLU A 483 16.86 -1.85 -5.74
N VAL A 484 16.48 -2.91 -5.02
CA VAL A 484 15.09 -3.37 -4.92
C VAL A 484 14.61 -3.41 -3.47
N PRO A 485 13.32 -3.14 -3.21
CA PRO A 485 12.74 -3.31 -1.89
C PRO A 485 12.58 -4.79 -1.53
N VAL A 486 12.23 -5.08 -0.27
CA VAL A 486 11.98 -6.44 0.23
C VAL A 486 10.90 -7.14 -0.60
N PHE A 487 9.82 -6.42 -0.96
CA PHE A 487 8.76 -6.94 -1.80
C PHE A 487 8.53 -6.05 -3.01
N ARG A 488 8.38 -6.62 -4.19
CA ARG A 488 7.94 -5.89 -5.39
C ARG A 488 6.48 -6.20 -5.64
N LEU A 489 5.65 -5.16 -5.75
CA LEU A 489 4.21 -5.30 -5.86
C LEU A 489 3.81 -5.39 -7.33
N VAL A 490 3.29 -6.55 -7.75
CA VAL A 490 2.67 -6.71 -9.07
C VAL A 490 1.18 -6.37 -8.96
N PRO A 491 0.66 -5.38 -9.69
CA PRO A 491 -0.75 -4.99 -9.63
C PRO A 491 -1.64 -6.10 -10.20
N ARG A 492 -2.65 -6.54 -9.44
CA ARG A 492 -3.57 -7.59 -9.92
C ARG A 492 -4.51 -7.05 -11.00
N TYR A 493 -4.89 -5.77 -10.91
CA TYR A 493 -5.64 -5.11 -11.97
C TYR A 493 -4.94 -5.15 -13.34
N ALA A 494 -3.61 -5.02 -13.39
CA ALA A 494 -2.86 -5.14 -14.64
C ALA A 494 -3.05 -6.54 -15.28
N LEU A 495 -3.12 -7.58 -14.46
CA LEU A 495 -3.33 -8.98 -14.91
C LEU A 495 -4.77 -9.24 -15.41
N SER A 496 -5.73 -8.34 -15.17
CA SER A 496 -7.06 -8.42 -15.78
C SER A 496 -7.03 -8.14 -17.29
N SER A 497 -5.99 -7.43 -17.76
CA SER A 497 -5.79 -7.13 -19.16
C SER A 497 -4.93 -8.17 -19.85
N THR A 498 -5.50 -8.86 -20.83
CA THR A 498 -4.76 -9.83 -21.66
C THR A 498 -3.52 -9.26 -22.36
N SER A 499 -3.49 -7.94 -22.63
CA SER A 499 -2.33 -7.29 -23.24
C SER A 499 -1.12 -7.19 -22.33
N PHE A 500 -1.33 -7.27 -21.01
CA PHE A 500 -0.27 -7.35 -20.01
C PHE A 500 -0.08 -8.77 -19.49
N GLU A 501 -1.17 -9.47 -19.15
CA GLU A 501 -1.14 -10.83 -18.60
C GLU A 501 -0.35 -11.80 -19.50
N THR A 502 -0.66 -11.84 -20.80
CA THR A 502 -0.01 -12.78 -21.72
C THR A 502 1.50 -12.57 -21.82
N PRO A 503 2.03 -11.36 -22.09
CA PRO A 503 3.48 -11.15 -22.09
C PRO A 503 4.10 -11.31 -20.70
N PHE A 504 3.40 -10.93 -19.62
CA PHE A 504 3.88 -11.10 -18.24
C PHE A 504 4.19 -12.57 -17.92
N PHE A 505 3.26 -13.48 -18.20
CA PHE A 505 3.47 -14.91 -17.95
C PHE A 505 4.43 -15.58 -18.95
N GLN A 506 4.71 -14.95 -20.10
CA GLN A 506 5.78 -15.42 -21.00
C GLN A 506 7.15 -14.99 -20.49
N ASP A 507 7.31 -13.68 -20.25
CA ASP A 507 8.51 -13.10 -19.70
C ASP A 507 8.23 -11.72 -19.10
N PRO A 508 8.27 -11.56 -17.75
CA PRO A 508 7.89 -10.32 -17.10
C PRO A 508 8.76 -9.14 -17.55
N PHE A 509 10.03 -9.39 -17.88
CA PHE A 509 10.96 -8.36 -18.37
C PHE A 509 10.55 -7.73 -19.70
N ASN A 510 9.67 -8.38 -20.47
CA ASN A 510 9.14 -7.89 -21.74
C ASN A 510 7.68 -7.42 -21.65
N ALA A 511 7.08 -7.47 -20.46
CA ALA A 511 5.70 -7.03 -20.26
C ALA A 511 5.63 -5.51 -20.12
N SER A 512 4.53 -4.93 -20.63
CA SER A 512 4.22 -3.52 -20.48
C SER A 512 2.74 -3.33 -20.22
N TRP A 513 2.42 -2.46 -19.27
CA TRP A 513 1.06 -2.18 -18.84
C TRP A 513 0.66 -0.76 -19.22
N ALA A 514 -0.31 -0.65 -20.12
CA ALA A 514 -0.89 0.63 -20.48
C ALA A 514 -1.96 1.05 -19.44
N ILE A 515 -1.76 2.19 -18.80
CA ILE A 515 -2.70 2.80 -17.85
C ILE A 515 -2.84 4.30 -18.17
N GLY A 516 -4.06 4.74 -18.49
CA GLY A 516 -4.30 6.11 -18.95
C GLY A 516 -3.49 6.47 -20.20
N THR A 517 -2.50 7.37 -20.04
CA THR A 517 -1.54 7.77 -21.09
C THR A 517 -0.15 7.18 -20.92
N GLU A 518 0.09 6.43 -19.85
CA GLU A 518 1.38 5.83 -19.51
C GLU A 518 1.47 4.40 -20.07
N ASP A 519 2.67 3.99 -20.47
CA ASP A 519 3.01 2.62 -20.84
C ASP A 519 4.13 2.13 -19.91
N ARG A 520 3.75 1.40 -18.86
CA ARG A 520 4.63 1.02 -17.75
C ARG A 520 5.29 -0.34 -18.03
N ALA A 521 6.58 -0.32 -18.39
CA ALA A 521 7.39 -1.51 -18.61
C ALA A 521 7.96 -2.08 -17.29
N TYR A 522 8.78 -3.14 -17.37
CA TYR A 522 9.44 -3.71 -16.18
C TYR A 522 10.45 -2.75 -15.53
N LEU A 523 11.22 -1.99 -16.33
CA LEU A 523 12.13 -0.95 -15.85
C LEU A 523 11.50 0.42 -16.08
N ASP A 524 11.86 1.40 -15.24
CA ASP A 524 11.54 2.81 -15.47
C ASP A 524 12.12 3.26 -16.82
N ASP A 525 11.36 4.05 -17.59
CA ASP A 525 11.84 4.64 -18.84
C ASP A 525 12.51 6.00 -18.55
N PRO A 526 13.84 6.11 -18.69
CA PRO A 526 14.54 7.36 -18.42
C PRO A 526 14.31 8.45 -19.47
N GLN A 527 13.72 8.13 -20.63
CA GLN A 527 13.43 9.07 -21.70
C GLN A 527 12.08 9.73 -21.54
N THR A 528 11.04 8.96 -21.23
CA THR A 528 9.67 9.47 -21.02
C THR A 528 9.45 9.88 -19.56
N GLY A 529 10.16 9.23 -18.63
CA GLY A 529 9.90 9.33 -17.19
C GLY A 529 8.80 8.39 -16.72
N ASP A 530 8.32 7.49 -17.57
CA ASP A 530 7.28 6.52 -17.20
C ASP A 530 7.83 5.52 -16.17
N PRO A 531 7.14 5.30 -15.05
CA PRO A 531 7.61 4.39 -14.02
C PRO A 531 7.37 2.92 -14.42
N SER A 532 8.10 2.02 -13.78
CA SER A 532 7.87 0.58 -13.85
C SER A 532 6.46 0.20 -13.44
N TYR A 533 5.92 -0.90 -13.99
CA TYR A 533 4.66 -1.49 -13.49
C TYR A 533 4.79 -2.04 -12.06
N LEU A 534 6.01 -2.16 -11.52
CA LEU A 534 6.31 -2.54 -10.13
C LEU A 534 6.43 -1.34 -9.17
N SER A 535 6.40 -0.12 -9.72
CA SER A 535 6.47 1.12 -8.94
C SER A 535 5.10 1.48 -8.35
N GLU A 536 5.05 2.59 -7.62
CA GLU A 536 3.82 3.09 -7.01
C GLU A 536 2.71 3.33 -8.04
N ILE A 537 1.47 2.96 -7.69
CA ILE A 537 0.30 3.22 -8.53
C ILE A 537 -0.32 4.53 -8.08
N THR A 538 -0.49 5.44 -9.04
CA THR A 538 -1.27 6.65 -8.87
C THR A 538 -2.63 6.46 -9.53
N ILE A 539 -3.71 6.63 -8.79
CA ILE A 539 -5.05 6.58 -9.35
C ILE A 539 -5.92 7.71 -8.82
N ASN A 540 -6.59 8.39 -9.75
CA ASN A 540 -7.59 9.38 -9.41
C ASN A 540 -8.88 8.69 -8.91
N LEU A 541 -9.45 9.14 -7.80
CA LEU A 541 -10.69 8.56 -7.25
C LEU A 541 -11.93 8.77 -8.14
N LEU A 542 -11.88 9.68 -9.12
CA LEU A 542 -12.91 9.80 -10.16
C LEU A 542 -12.79 8.74 -11.26
N ASN A 543 -11.67 8.02 -11.33
CA ASN A 543 -11.51 6.93 -12.29
C ASN A 543 -12.38 5.75 -11.86
N ALA A 544 -13.16 5.17 -12.79
CA ALA A 544 -13.97 3.99 -12.55
C ALA A 544 -13.13 2.79 -12.05
N GLU A 545 -11.86 2.72 -12.46
CA GLU A 545 -10.90 1.70 -12.01
C GLU A 545 -10.62 1.79 -10.50
N ALA A 546 -10.77 2.96 -9.87
CA ALA A 546 -10.58 3.13 -8.43
C ALA A 546 -11.65 2.41 -7.60
N GLN A 547 -12.75 1.98 -8.23
CA GLN A 547 -13.81 1.21 -7.59
C GLN A 547 -13.59 -0.31 -7.69
N ASP A 548 -12.61 -0.75 -8.49
CA ASP A 548 -12.26 -2.16 -8.62
C ASP A 548 -11.33 -2.58 -7.47
N VAL A 549 -11.69 -3.66 -6.78
CA VAL A 549 -10.88 -4.28 -5.72
C VAL A 549 -9.52 -4.73 -6.24
N ASP A 550 -9.44 -5.15 -7.51
CA ASP A 550 -8.20 -5.62 -8.11
C ASP A 550 -7.19 -4.47 -8.31
N THR A 551 -7.67 -3.22 -8.41
CA THR A 551 -6.82 -2.01 -8.50
C THR A 551 -6.02 -1.79 -7.23
N TRP A 552 -6.61 -2.19 -6.11
CA TRP A 552 -6.00 -2.13 -4.78
C TRP A 552 -5.47 -3.51 -4.35
N THR A 553 -5.32 -4.46 -5.27
CA THR A 553 -4.83 -5.80 -4.93
C THR A 553 -3.47 -6.06 -5.57
N PHE A 554 -2.55 -6.62 -4.79
CA PHE A 554 -1.16 -6.82 -5.19
C PHE A 554 -0.70 -8.25 -4.96
N ASN A 555 0.05 -8.79 -5.91
CA ASN A 555 0.88 -9.96 -5.68
C ASN A 555 2.28 -9.46 -5.27
N ALA A 556 2.68 -9.68 -4.01
CA ALA A 556 3.93 -9.22 -3.45
C ALA A 556 5.03 -10.26 -3.67
N VAL A 557 5.96 -9.95 -4.58
CA VAL A 557 7.10 -10.81 -4.91
C VAL A 557 8.23 -10.54 -3.93
N LYS A 558 8.63 -11.54 -3.15
CA LYS A 558 9.75 -11.44 -2.22
C LYS A 558 11.07 -11.37 -2.99
N SER A 559 11.76 -10.24 -2.94
CA SER A 559 13.06 -10.10 -3.62
C SER A 559 14.08 -11.07 -3.02
N GLY A 560 14.82 -11.78 -3.88
CA GLY A 560 15.82 -12.77 -3.51
C GLY A 560 15.32 -14.20 -3.33
N ASP A 561 14.00 -14.41 -3.14
CA ASP A 561 13.36 -15.74 -3.06
C ASP A 561 12.93 -16.18 -4.48
N ALA A 562 13.84 -16.83 -5.19
CA ALA A 562 13.63 -17.33 -6.55
C ALA A 562 13.15 -18.79 -6.57
N ASP A 563 12.95 -19.43 -5.42
CA ASP A 563 12.49 -20.82 -5.28
C ASP A 563 11.08 -20.97 -4.67
N ASN A 564 10.41 -19.85 -4.37
CA ASN A 564 9.08 -19.74 -3.77
C ASN A 564 8.99 -20.23 -2.31
N SER A 565 10.11 -20.29 -1.59
CA SER A 565 10.13 -20.76 -0.20
C SER A 565 9.37 -19.82 0.74
N PHE A 566 9.36 -18.50 0.49
CA PHE A 566 8.62 -17.53 1.30
C PHE A 566 7.11 -17.75 1.22
N ALA A 567 6.56 -17.85 0.01
CA ALA A 567 5.12 -18.02 -0.14
C ALA A 567 4.63 -19.37 0.42
N ARG A 568 5.46 -20.42 0.34
CA ARG A 568 5.14 -21.74 0.92
C ARG A 568 5.20 -21.76 2.45
N SER A 569 5.99 -20.89 3.08
CA SER A 569 6.04 -20.80 4.55
C SER A 569 4.80 -20.16 5.17
N LEU A 570 4.02 -19.43 4.37
CA LEU A 570 2.75 -18.80 4.79
C LEU A 570 1.55 -19.77 4.80
N ASP A 571 1.61 -20.88 4.08
CA ASP A 571 0.54 -21.89 4.04
C ASP A 571 1.06 -23.22 4.59
N GLU A 572 0.61 -23.59 5.79
CA GLU A 572 0.96 -24.85 6.45
C GLU A 572 0.72 -26.10 5.58
N ASN A 573 -0.18 -26.01 4.58
CA ASN A 573 -0.46 -27.11 3.66
C ASN A 573 0.52 -27.18 2.47
N LEU A 574 1.31 -26.13 2.25
CA LEU A 574 2.36 -26.05 1.22
C LEU A 574 3.77 -26.28 1.78
N ILE A 575 3.93 -26.39 3.10
CA ILE A 575 5.22 -26.62 3.76
C ILE A 575 5.75 -28.02 3.43
N GLY A 576 6.78 -28.06 2.58
CA GLY A 576 7.79 -29.12 2.63
C GLY A 576 8.70 -28.86 3.81
N ASP A 577 8.83 -29.85 4.71
CA ASP A 577 9.65 -29.85 5.93
C ASP A 577 10.87 -28.91 5.85
N THR A 578 10.92 -27.86 6.68
CA THR A 578 12.10 -27.00 6.85
C THR A 578 13.18 -27.82 7.56
N THR A 579 13.88 -28.66 6.80
CA THR A 579 14.88 -29.56 7.34
C THR A 579 16.12 -28.78 7.74
N VAL A 580 16.36 -28.64 9.04
CA VAL A 580 17.66 -28.19 9.57
C VAL A 580 18.61 -29.40 9.56
N THR A 581 19.77 -29.27 8.91
CA THR A 581 20.82 -30.30 8.97
C THR A 581 21.53 -30.22 10.31
N GLN A 582 21.67 -31.34 11.02
CA GLN A 582 22.60 -31.44 12.15
C GLN A 582 24.03 -31.62 11.63
N LEU A 583 24.90 -30.65 11.94
CA LEU A 583 26.34 -30.80 11.68
C LEU A 583 27.01 -31.49 12.87
N THR A 584 27.70 -32.59 12.59
CA THR A 584 28.56 -33.26 13.57
C THR A 584 30.00 -32.88 13.30
N PHE A 585 30.72 -32.42 14.33
CA PHE A 585 32.14 -32.14 14.24
C PHE A 585 32.93 -33.30 14.83
N VAL A 586 33.79 -33.92 14.02
CA VAL A 586 34.62 -35.06 14.40
C VAL A 586 36.08 -34.62 14.40
N ASN A 587 36.89 -35.10 15.34
CA ASN A 587 38.32 -34.83 15.34
C ASN A 587 39.11 -35.98 15.95
N ASP A 588 40.36 -36.11 15.52
CA ASP A 588 41.32 -37.00 16.17
C ASP A 588 41.88 -36.39 17.47
N PRO A 589 42.36 -37.22 18.42
CA PRO A 589 43.03 -36.74 19.62
C PRO A 589 44.25 -35.89 19.30
N HIS A 590 44.31 -34.68 19.87
CA HIS A 590 45.41 -33.73 19.66
C HIS A 590 45.96 -33.20 20.99
N ALA A 591 47.16 -32.59 20.94
CA ALA A 591 47.73 -31.91 22.10
C ALA A 591 46.93 -30.63 22.43
N CYS A 592 46.85 -30.27 23.72
CA CYS A 592 46.15 -29.05 24.11
C CYS A 592 46.84 -27.80 23.54
N ILE A 593 46.06 -26.93 22.91
CA ILE A 593 46.45 -25.59 22.46
C ILE A 593 46.44 -24.64 23.66
N SER A 594 47.46 -23.83 23.81
CA SER A 594 47.57 -22.87 24.92
C SER A 594 46.77 -21.60 24.66
N ALA A 595 46.29 -20.93 25.71
CA ALA A 595 45.67 -19.61 25.57
C ALA A 595 46.64 -18.61 24.93
N GLY A 596 46.16 -17.84 23.97
CA GLY A 596 46.93 -16.88 23.15
C GLY A 596 47.65 -17.51 21.96
N GLU A 597 47.64 -18.83 21.80
CA GLU A 597 48.29 -19.53 20.70
C GLU A 597 47.46 -19.39 19.41
N VAL A 598 48.16 -19.15 18.29
CA VAL A 598 47.58 -19.16 16.95
C VAL A 598 47.70 -20.56 16.39
N PHE A 599 46.60 -21.12 15.91
CA PHE A 599 46.54 -22.46 15.35
C PHE A 599 45.64 -22.49 14.10
N GLN A 600 45.79 -23.53 13.30
CA GLN A 600 45.01 -23.75 12.08
C GLN A 600 44.17 -25.02 12.22
N VAL A 601 42.93 -24.97 11.73
CA VAL A 601 42.02 -26.12 11.69
C VAL A 601 41.59 -26.32 10.25
N ALA A 602 41.99 -27.45 9.65
CA ALA A 602 41.46 -27.89 8.38
C ALA A 602 40.09 -28.55 8.61
N VAL A 603 39.12 -28.20 7.77
CA VAL A 603 37.78 -28.76 7.76
C VAL A 603 37.61 -29.57 6.48
N SER A 604 37.30 -30.85 6.62
CA SER A 604 37.14 -31.80 5.50
C SER A 604 35.89 -32.67 5.68
N THR A 605 35.51 -33.39 4.63
CA THR A 605 34.43 -34.39 4.67
C THR A 605 34.55 -35.31 3.46
N ASP A 606 34.04 -36.54 3.55
CA ASP A 606 33.92 -37.49 2.43
C ASP A 606 32.48 -37.58 1.86
N GLN A 607 31.57 -36.74 2.37
CA GLN A 607 30.13 -36.81 2.11
C GLN A 607 29.64 -35.86 1.01
N LEU A 608 30.54 -35.26 0.21
CA LEU A 608 30.16 -34.29 -0.85
C LEU A 608 29.74 -34.92 -2.19
N GLN A 609 29.66 -36.25 -2.29
CA GLN A 609 29.26 -36.88 -3.53
C GLN A 609 27.82 -36.44 -3.91
N ASN A 610 27.68 -35.76 -5.06
CA ASN A 610 26.43 -35.16 -5.58
C ASN A 610 25.96 -33.84 -4.91
N ILE A 611 26.84 -33.14 -4.19
CA ILE A 611 26.50 -31.81 -3.64
C ILE A 611 26.22 -30.79 -4.77
N GLU A 612 25.18 -29.98 -4.61
CA GLU A 612 24.90 -28.81 -5.47
C GLU A 612 25.27 -27.50 -4.77
N GLY A 613 25.19 -27.44 -3.44
CA GLY A 613 25.61 -26.31 -2.64
C GLY A 613 25.34 -26.51 -1.15
N PHE A 614 25.82 -25.59 -0.33
CA PHE A 614 25.54 -25.58 1.11
C PHE A 614 25.60 -24.16 1.68
N GLN A 615 24.93 -23.99 2.82
CA GLN A 615 25.12 -22.85 3.71
C GLN A 615 25.34 -23.32 5.14
N ALA A 616 26.18 -22.62 5.88
CA ALA A 616 26.49 -22.98 7.26
C ALA A 616 26.77 -21.74 8.10
N ASN A 617 26.30 -21.77 9.35
CA ASN A 617 26.58 -20.75 10.35
C ASN A 617 27.27 -21.39 11.54
N LEU A 618 28.55 -21.10 11.71
CA LEU A 618 29.39 -21.67 12.74
C LEU A 618 29.62 -20.64 13.85
N GLN A 619 29.54 -21.09 15.09
CA GLN A 619 29.90 -20.32 16.27
C GLN A 619 31.13 -20.93 16.91
N LEU A 620 32.05 -20.07 17.37
CA LEU A 620 33.26 -20.47 18.06
C LEU A 620 33.16 -20.14 19.56
N GLU A 621 33.45 -21.10 20.42
CA GLU A 621 33.50 -20.91 21.87
C GLU A 621 34.94 -20.98 22.43
N GLY A 622 35.53 -19.83 22.77
CA GLY A 622 36.86 -19.80 23.38
C GLY A 622 38.03 -19.76 22.41
N ALA A 623 37.74 -19.49 21.14
CA ALA A 623 38.67 -19.03 20.13
C ALA A 623 37.99 -17.94 19.31
N TYR A 624 38.78 -17.06 18.71
CA TYR A 624 38.30 -16.11 17.70
C TYR A 624 39.05 -16.32 16.39
N ILE A 625 38.41 -15.96 15.28
CA ILE A 625 38.95 -16.19 13.95
C ILE A 625 39.88 -15.05 13.50
N ARG A 626 40.94 -15.41 12.78
CA ARG A 626 41.91 -14.49 12.17
C ARG A 626 41.91 -14.55 10.65
N GLY A 627 41.50 -15.66 10.06
CA GLY A 627 41.43 -15.81 8.61
C GLY A 627 40.83 -17.13 8.20
N VAL A 628 40.46 -17.20 6.92
CA VAL A 628 39.99 -18.41 6.26
C VAL A 628 40.76 -18.59 4.95
N ARG A 629 41.09 -19.85 4.63
CA ARG A 629 41.74 -20.23 3.38
C ARG A 629 40.87 -21.27 2.66
N SER A 630 40.65 -21.05 1.36
CA SER A 630 40.00 -22.02 0.47
C SER A 630 40.96 -23.17 0.16
N MET A 631 40.42 -24.40 0.10
CA MET A 631 41.18 -25.62 -0.19
C MET A 631 40.71 -26.23 -1.52
N ASP A 632 40.10 -27.42 -1.52
CA ASP A 632 39.79 -28.19 -2.73
C ASP A 632 38.38 -27.91 -3.31
N LEU A 633 37.59 -27.06 -2.66
CA LEU A 633 36.28 -26.63 -3.17
C LEU A 633 36.42 -25.72 -4.40
N ALA A 634 36.02 -26.23 -5.56
CA ALA A 634 35.99 -25.46 -6.80
C ALA A 634 35.14 -24.18 -6.68
N GLY A 635 35.68 -23.06 -7.17
CA GLY A 635 34.99 -21.76 -7.15
C GLY A 635 34.86 -21.12 -5.77
N PHE A 636 35.42 -21.74 -4.72
CA PHE A 636 35.34 -21.24 -3.35
C PHE A 636 36.46 -20.24 -3.06
N SER A 637 36.11 -19.14 -2.42
CA SER A 637 37.02 -18.02 -2.13
C SER A 637 36.64 -17.34 -0.82
N THR A 638 37.40 -16.32 -0.41
CA THR A 638 37.06 -15.50 0.76
C THR A 638 35.74 -14.75 0.61
N THR A 639 35.20 -14.61 -0.60
CA THR A 639 33.88 -13.99 -0.84
C THR A 639 32.70 -14.91 -0.50
N ASN A 640 32.96 -16.17 -0.16
CA ASN A 640 31.99 -17.14 0.31
C ASN A 640 31.83 -17.14 1.84
N PHE A 641 32.50 -16.20 2.52
CA PHE A 641 32.51 -16.10 3.98
C PHE A 641 32.17 -14.70 4.46
N SER A 642 31.57 -14.65 5.64
CA SER A 642 31.54 -13.47 6.50
C SER A 642 31.83 -13.87 7.94
N VAL A 643 32.32 -12.91 8.72
CA VAL A 643 32.50 -13.06 10.16
C VAL A 643 31.81 -11.88 10.82
N SER A 644 30.83 -12.15 11.70
CA SER A 644 30.13 -11.11 12.45
C SER A 644 31.00 -10.55 13.58
N GLU A 645 30.57 -9.44 14.19
CA GLU A 645 31.24 -8.86 15.37
C GLU A 645 31.33 -9.88 16.53
N ASP A 646 30.28 -10.69 16.69
CA ASP A 646 30.17 -11.77 17.69
C ASP A 646 30.96 -13.04 17.33
N GLN A 647 31.83 -12.99 16.31
CA GLN A 647 32.64 -14.13 15.83
C GLN A 647 31.82 -15.31 15.27
N ASN A 648 30.57 -15.09 14.85
CA ASN A 648 29.85 -16.08 14.06
C ASN A 648 30.38 -16.06 12.63
N ILE A 649 30.61 -17.25 12.07
CA ILE A 649 31.14 -17.45 10.72
C ILE A 649 29.97 -17.91 9.85
N SER A 650 29.61 -17.10 8.84
CA SER A 650 28.62 -17.48 7.84
C SER A 650 29.33 -17.93 6.58
N ILE A 651 28.86 -19.03 6.00
CA ILE A 651 29.45 -19.67 4.82
C ILE A 651 28.33 -19.97 3.84
N VAL A 652 28.55 -19.68 2.56
CA VAL A 652 27.66 -20.12 1.48
C VAL A 652 28.46 -20.48 0.24
N TRP A 653 28.16 -21.62 -0.35
CA TRP A 653 28.81 -22.09 -1.56
C TRP A 653 27.83 -22.84 -2.45
N VAL A 654 28.02 -22.67 -3.75
CA VAL A 654 27.30 -23.39 -4.79
C VAL A 654 28.34 -23.99 -5.72
N ASP A 655 28.17 -25.27 -6.05
CA ASP A 655 29.02 -25.96 -7.01
C ASP A 655 28.90 -25.27 -8.38
N PRO A 656 29.99 -24.78 -8.98
CA PRO A 656 29.97 -24.21 -10.33
C PRO A 656 29.40 -25.15 -11.39
N GLU A 657 29.42 -26.46 -11.14
CA GLU A 657 28.96 -27.51 -12.04
C GLU A 657 27.69 -28.23 -11.56
N LEU A 658 27.05 -27.77 -10.47
CA LEU A 658 25.77 -28.26 -9.93
C LEU A 658 25.60 -29.78 -9.93
N GLY A 659 26.55 -30.52 -9.33
CA GLY A 659 26.43 -31.97 -9.19
C GLY A 659 26.54 -32.75 -10.50
N SER A 660 27.07 -32.14 -11.59
CA SER A 660 27.33 -32.82 -12.86
C SER A 660 28.23 -34.06 -12.69
N ALA A 661 28.31 -34.92 -13.71
CA ALA A 661 29.19 -36.11 -13.68
C ALA A 661 30.66 -35.79 -13.33
N LYS A 662 31.17 -34.62 -13.74
CA LYS A 662 32.52 -34.16 -13.39
C LYS A 662 32.62 -33.70 -11.92
N SER A 663 31.59 -33.04 -11.42
CA SER A 663 31.47 -32.68 -10.01
C SER A 663 31.42 -33.94 -9.13
N LYS A 664 30.60 -34.93 -9.50
CA LYS A 664 30.52 -36.23 -8.83
C LYS A 664 31.87 -36.94 -8.77
N GLU A 665 32.67 -36.87 -9.83
CA GLU A 665 34.03 -37.43 -9.87
C GLU A 665 35.01 -36.63 -9.00
N ARG A 666 34.94 -35.28 -9.03
CA ARG A 666 35.77 -34.39 -8.21
C ARG A 666 35.57 -34.62 -6.71
N TYR A 667 34.33 -34.89 -6.29
CA TYR A 667 33.95 -35.05 -4.89
C TYR A 667 33.71 -36.53 -4.49
N ALA A 668 34.31 -37.48 -5.22
CA ALA A 668 34.27 -38.91 -4.90
C ALA A 668 35.35 -39.29 -3.87
N GLY A 669 35.23 -38.81 -2.63
CA GLY A 669 36.16 -39.11 -1.54
C GLY A 669 36.29 -37.97 -0.54
N GLN A 670 37.31 -38.02 0.31
CA GLN A 670 37.62 -36.95 1.25
C GLN A 670 38.03 -35.68 0.49
N VAL A 671 37.43 -34.55 0.87
CA VAL A 671 37.64 -33.23 0.28
C VAL A 671 37.96 -32.26 1.40
N ASP A 672 39.08 -31.54 1.28
CA ASP A 672 39.38 -30.41 2.15
C ASP A 672 38.54 -29.22 1.73
N LEU A 673 37.64 -28.76 2.60
CA LEU A 673 36.71 -27.68 2.31
C LEU A 673 37.41 -26.33 2.44
N PHE A 674 37.92 -26.07 3.65
CA PHE A 674 38.55 -24.83 4.02
C PHE A 674 39.39 -24.98 5.29
N GLU A 675 40.29 -24.04 5.50
CA GLU A 675 41.11 -23.96 6.70
C GLU A 675 40.81 -22.67 7.46
N LEU A 676 40.59 -22.79 8.77
CA LEU A 676 40.38 -21.69 9.69
C LEU A 676 41.69 -21.37 10.42
N THR A 677 42.13 -20.12 10.39
CA THR A 677 43.21 -19.62 11.25
C THR A 677 42.59 -18.99 12.49
N LEU A 678 42.88 -19.53 13.67
CA LEU A 678 42.22 -19.22 14.92
C LEU A 678 43.22 -18.79 15.99
N VAL A 679 42.75 -18.08 17.02
CA VAL A 679 43.53 -17.79 18.23
C VAL A 679 42.75 -18.26 19.44
N ALA A 680 43.38 -19.09 20.26
CA ALA A 680 42.77 -19.63 21.47
C ALA A 680 42.66 -18.53 22.55
N GLU A 681 41.48 -18.34 23.13
CA GLU A 681 41.29 -17.43 24.28
C GLU A 681 41.51 -18.15 25.61
N LYS A 682 41.23 -19.45 25.63
CA LYS A 682 41.40 -20.39 26.75
C LYS A 682 42.07 -21.67 26.22
N PRO A 683 42.67 -22.52 27.08
CA PRO A 683 43.26 -23.77 26.63
C PRO A 683 42.23 -24.70 25.95
N ILE A 684 42.57 -25.24 24.77
CA ILE A 684 41.67 -26.10 23.96
C ILE A 684 42.30 -27.49 23.83
N CYS A 685 41.69 -28.50 24.46
CA CYS A 685 42.14 -29.90 24.39
C CYS A 685 41.24 -30.79 23.53
N ASN A 686 40.10 -30.26 23.07
CA ASN A 686 39.23 -30.95 22.13
C ASN A 686 38.60 -29.93 21.17
N ILE A 687 38.98 -29.98 19.89
CA ILE A 687 38.51 -29.01 18.90
C ILE A 687 37.06 -29.23 18.45
N SER A 688 36.49 -30.44 18.54
CA SER A 688 35.07 -30.63 18.22
C SER A 688 34.13 -29.89 19.18
N ASN A 689 34.60 -29.57 20.39
CA ASN A 689 33.77 -28.99 21.43
C ASN A 689 33.66 -27.47 21.36
N PHE A 690 34.48 -26.80 20.53
CA PHE A 690 34.45 -25.32 20.44
C PHE A 690 33.75 -24.81 19.19
N ILE A 691 33.54 -25.64 18.17
CA ILE A 691 32.77 -25.28 16.98
C ILE A 691 31.37 -25.85 17.15
N SER A 692 30.36 -25.01 16.98
CA SER A 692 28.95 -25.42 16.98
C SER A 692 28.20 -24.72 15.86
N THR A 693 26.99 -25.18 15.55
CA THR A 693 26.10 -24.48 14.61
C THR A 693 25.30 -23.42 15.35
N ASN A 694 25.21 -22.22 14.77
CA ASN A 694 24.29 -21.18 15.22
C ASN A 694 23.19 -20.95 14.17
N ASN A 695 22.07 -21.63 14.36
CA ASN A 695 20.92 -21.53 13.46
C ASN A 695 19.93 -20.43 13.84
N ALA A 696 20.29 -19.51 14.74
CA ALA A 696 19.39 -18.45 15.19
C ALA A 696 19.20 -17.33 14.15
N ILE A 697 20.14 -17.18 13.21
CA ILE A 697 20.11 -16.14 12.16
C ILE A 697 19.77 -16.77 10.81
N PHE A 698 20.45 -17.86 10.44
CA PHE A 698 20.20 -18.62 9.21
C PHE A 698 20.39 -20.12 9.49
N SER A 699 19.55 -20.97 8.91
CA SER A 699 19.67 -22.42 9.02
C SER A 699 20.94 -22.91 8.32
N SER A 700 21.63 -23.88 8.92
CA SER A 700 22.74 -24.59 8.27
C SER A 700 22.19 -25.84 7.57
N PHE A 701 22.46 -25.98 6.27
CA PHE A 701 22.04 -27.14 5.51
C PHE A 701 22.84 -27.36 4.21
N PHE A 702 22.81 -28.61 3.73
CA PHE A 702 23.50 -29.07 2.53
C PHE A 702 22.47 -29.56 1.51
N VAL A 703 22.67 -29.18 0.25
CA VAL A 703 21.74 -29.48 -0.86
C VAL A 703 22.40 -30.45 -1.83
N PHE A 704 21.76 -31.60 -2.04
CA PHE A 704 22.20 -32.62 -2.98
C PHE A 704 21.18 -32.77 -4.10
N GLY A 705 21.66 -33.12 -5.30
CA GLY A 705 20.79 -33.32 -6.46
C GLY A 705 19.74 -34.43 -6.25
N GLU A 706 18.66 -34.38 -7.03
CA GLU A 706 17.43 -35.19 -6.84
C GLU A 706 17.65 -36.71 -6.70
N GLU A 707 18.65 -37.28 -7.38
CA GLU A 707 18.98 -38.72 -7.25
C GLU A 707 19.47 -39.12 -5.85
N SER A 708 19.85 -38.14 -5.01
CA SER A 708 20.54 -38.34 -3.72
C SER A 708 19.70 -37.96 -2.49
N GLY A 709 18.45 -37.50 -2.68
CA GLY A 709 17.49 -37.31 -1.58
C GLY A 709 17.27 -35.88 -1.08
N GLY A 710 17.70 -34.84 -1.81
CA GLY A 710 17.44 -33.44 -1.44
C GLY A 710 18.27 -32.95 -0.26
N ILE A 711 17.66 -32.23 0.68
CA ILE A 711 18.33 -31.72 1.89
C ILE A 711 18.58 -32.88 2.86
N VAL A 712 19.82 -33.03 3.35
CA VAL A 712 20.21 -34.14 4.22
C VAL A 712 20.12 -33.73 5.70
N SER A 713 19.63 -34.61 6.58
CA SER A 713 19.36 -34.30 7.99
C SER A 713 20.59 -34.34 8.91
N ALA A 714 21.67 -35.01 8.52
CA ALA A 714 22.91 -35.09 9.29
C ALA A 714 24.14 -35.07 8.36
N PHE A 715 25.15 -34.29 8.70
CA PHE A 715 26.36 -34.13 7.88
C PHE A 715 27.60 -34.04 8.77
N ASP A 716 28.60 -34.87 8.50
CA ASP A 716 29.81 -34.98 9.31
C ASP A 716 30.95 -34.12 8.72
N LEU A 717 31.56 -33.30 9.58
CA LEU A 717 32.72 -32.46 9.27
C LEU A 717 33.91 -32.90 10.11
N ASP A 718 34.95 -33.38 9.45
CA ASP A 718 36.22 -33.76 10.06
C ASP A 718 37.09 -32.53 10.28
N LEU A 719 37.58 -32.36 11.51
CA LEU A 719 38.44 -31.28 11.96
C LEU A 719 39.83 -31.82 12.26
N GLU A 720 40.85 -31.26 11.60
CA GLU A 720 42.26 -31.60 11.85
C GLU A 720 43.04 -30.34 12.26
N ILE A 721 43.81 -30.44 13.35
CA ILE A 721 44.78 -29.38 13.67
C ILE A 721 45.93 -29.48 12.70
N VAL A 722 46.08 -28.45 11.88
CA VAL A 722 47.24 -28.32 11.02
C VAL A 722 48.40 -27.86 11.88
N THR A 723 49.21 -28.82 12.33
CA THR A 723 50.43 -28.57 13.11
C THR A 723 51.60 -28.17 12.20
N SER A 724 51.35 -27.35 11.19
CA SER A 724 52.41 -26.58 10.55
C SER A 724 52.85 -25.51 11.55
N VAL A 725 54.04 -25.69 12.13
CA VAL A 725 54.81 -24.55 12.64
C VAL A 725 54.99 -23.64 11.42
N ASN A 726 54.09 -22.68 11.19
CA ASN A 726 54.16 -21.81 10.00
C ASN A 726 55.59 -21.32 9.86
N LYS A 727 56.31 -21.87 8.87
CA LYS A 727 57.73 -21.57 8.66
C LYS A 727 57.89 -20.22 8.02
N LEU A 728 56.78 -19.64 7.52
CA LEU A 728 56.61 -18.31 7.00
C LEU A 728 55.44 -17.61 7.71
N ARG A 729 55.70 -16.48 8.36
CA ARG A 729 54.68 -15.59 8.96
C ARG A 729 54.81 -14.19 8.38
N ALA A 730 53.77 -13.63 7.76
CA ALA A 730 53.81 -12.23 7.35
C ALA A 730 53.45 -11.28 8.51
N THR A 731 54.03 -10.09 8.47
CA THR A 731 53.70 -8.97 9.36
C THR A 731 53.23 -7.79 8.52
N ALA A 732 52.62 -6.79 9.16
CA ALA A 732 51.96 -5.69 8.46
C ALA A 732 52.92 -4.93 7.51
N PRO A 733 52.55 -4.73 6.24
CA PRO A 733 53.34 -3.93 5.32
C PRO A 733 53.48 -2.48 5.79
N PHE A 734 54.64 -1.87 5.57
CA PHE A 734 54.89 -0.48 5.96
C PHE A 734 55.76 0.27 4.92
N PRO A 735 55.39 1.50 4.54
CA PRO A 735 54.14 2.20 4.89
C PRO A 735 52.91 1.60 4.19
N ASN A 736 51.79 1.53 4.91
CA ASN A 736 50.46 1.25 4.37
C ASN A 736 49.48 2.27 4.99
N PRO A 737 48.84 3.18 4.22
CA PRO A 737 48.85 3.27 2.76
C PRO A 737 50.22 3.51 2.11
N VAL A 738 50.48 2.89 0.95
CA VAL A 738 51.74 3.00 0.19
C VAL A 738 51.66 4.14 -0.81
N SER A 739 52.72 4.95 -0.92
CA SER A 739 52.85 5.95 -2.00
C SER A 739 53.71 5.43 -3.15
N THR A 740 55.00 5.16 -2.90
CA THR A 740 55.98 4.77 -3.93
C THR A 740 56.78 3.51 -3.59
N GLN A 741 56.96 3.22 -2.31
CA GLN A 741 57.73 2.09 -1.80
C GLN A 741 57.01 1.48 -0.60
N VAL A 742 56.94 0.16 -0.56
CA VAL A 742 56.47 -0.59 0.61
C VAL A 742 57.46 -1.69 0.98
N ASN A 743 57.60 -1.89 2.29
CA ASN A 743 58.25 -3.05 2.85
C ASN A 743 57.18 -4.08 3.24
N ILE A 744 57.34 -5.33 2.81
CA ILE A 744 56.50 -6.47 3.18
C ILE A 744 57.33 -7.39 4.08
N PRO A 745 57.25 -7.19 5.41
CA PRO A 745 58.04 -7.96 6.36
C PRO A 745 57.42 -9.34 6.65
N PHE A 746 58.25 -10.35 6.79
CA PHE A 746 57.88 -11.70 7.15
C PHE A 746 58.93 -12.35 8.06
N GLU A 747 58.57 -13.40 8.78
CA GLU A 747 59.45 -14.15 9.68
C GLU A 747 59.53 -15.60 9.22
N LEU A 748 60.76 -16.12 9.21
CA LEU A 748 61.04 -17.51 8.86
C LEU A 748 61.51 -18.33 10.07
N THR A 749 61.01 -19.56 10.22
CA THR A 749 61.53 -20.51 11.24
C THR A 749 62.64 -21.43 10.71
N GLU A 750 62.81 -21.51 9.39
CA GLU A 750 63.92 -22.18 8.70
C GLU A 750 64.34 -21.38 7.45
N SER A 751 65.61 -21.49 7.02
CA SER A 751 66.09 -20.72 5.86
C SER A 751 65.56 -21.29 4.55
N LYS A 752 64.89 -20.46 3.75
CA LYS A 752 64.16 -20.87 2.54
C LYS A 752 64.07 -19.80 1.47
N THR A 753 63.71 -20.22 0.27
CA THR A 753 63.29 -19.32 -0.80
C THR A 753 61.84 -18.90 -0.57
N VAL A 754 61.58 -17.60 -0.65
CA VAL A 754 60.25 -17.00 -0.58
C VAL A 754 60.02 -16.29 -1.91
N GLU A 755 58.84 -16.50 -2.50
CA GLU A 755 58.32 -15.82 -3.67
C GLU A 755 57.28 -14.79 -3.20
N LEU A 756 57.30 -13.60 -3.75
CA LEU A 756 56.29 -12.56 -3.56
C LEU A 756 55.56 -12.37 -4.89
N THR A 757 54.25 -12.58 -4.91
CA THR A 757 53.38 -12.20 -6.02
C THR A 757 52.40 -11.12 -5.55
N MET A 758 52.10 -10.15 -6.40
CA MET A 758 51.15 -9.07 -6.08
C MET A 758 50.12 -8.91 -7.19
N TYR A 759 48.88 -8.63 -6.79
CA TYR A 759 47.71 -8.54 -7.64
C TYR A 759 46.96 -7.23 -7.41
N ASP A 760 46.51 -6.60 -8.47
CA ASP A 760 45.54 -5.50 -8.41
C ASP A 760 44.12 -6.03 -8.72
N GLY A 761 43.13 -5.13 -8.79
CA GLY A 761 41.75 -5.48 -9.13
C GLY A 761 41.54 -6.04 -10.55
N PHE A 762 42.59 -6.06 -11.40
CA PHE A 762 42.58 -6.57 -12.77
C PHE A 762 43.45 -7.82 -12.97
N GLY A 763 44.19 -8.26 -11.94
CA GLY A 763 44.96 -9.50 -11.94
C GLY A 763 46.41 -9.32 -11.51
N PHE A 764 47.30 -10.15 -12.06
CA PHE A 764 48.73 -10.15 -11.72
C PHE A 764 49.39 -8.81 -12.05
N TRP A 765 50.17 -8.28 -11.10
CA TRP A 765 50.76 -6.95 -11.21
C TRP A 765 52.28 -6.94 -10.97
N TYR A 766 52.81 -7.76 -10.05
CA TYR A 766 54.25 -7.81 -9.75
C TYR A 766 54.68 -9.15 -9.15
N GLU A 767 55.94 -9.54 -9.37
CA GLU A 767 56.55 -10.75 -8.80
C GLU A 767 58.01 -10.51 -8.42
N ASP A 768 58.46 -11.12 -7.33
CA ASP A 768 59.84 -11.11 -6.85
C ASP A 768 60.15 -12.42 -6.11
N GLU A 769 61.41 -12.83 -6.04
CA GLU A 769 61.81 -14.04 -5.31
C GLU A 769 63.18 -13.85 -4.63
N GLY A 770 63.36 -14.49 -3.47
CA GLY A 770 64.61 -14.38 -2.72
C GLY A 770 64.82 -15.52 -1.75
N SER A 771 66.09 -15.81 -1.43
CA SER A 771 66.46 -16.77 -0.40
C SER A 771 66.80 -16.06 0.91
N PHE A 772 66.11 -16.42 1.99
CA PHE A 772 66.17 -15.71 3.26
C PHE A 772 66.59 -16.64 4.42
N PRO A 773 67.34 -16.12 5.40
CA PRO A 773 67.72 -16.88 6.60
C PRO A 773 66.56 -16.99 7.59
N VAL A 774 66.74 -17.83 8.63
CA VAL A 774 65.85 -17.87 9.82
C VAL A 774 65.74 -16.48 10.46
N GLY A 775 64.55 -16.12 10.90
CA GLY A 775 64.20 -14.86 11.55
C GLY A 775 63.47 -13.90 10.61
N THR A 776 63.39 -12.64 11.02
CA THR A 776 62.68 -11.61 10.26
C THR A 776 63.44 -11.19 9.00
N SER A 777 62.74 -11.18 7.86
CA SER A 777 63.18 -10.71 6.54
C SER A 777 62.08 -9.87 5.88
N SER A 778 62.35 -9.29 4.71
CA SER A 778 61.33 -8.50 4.01
C SER A 778 61.60 -8.35 2.52
N PHE A 779 60.52 -8.24 1.74
CA PHE A 779 60.58 -7.69 0.39
C PHE A 779 60.45 -6.18 0.40
N VAL A 780 61.21 -5.51 -0.47
CA VAL A 780 61.15 -4.05 -0.65
C VAL A 780 60.72 -3.78 -2.09
N VAL A 781 59.47 -3.38 -2.27
CA VAL A 781 58.88 -3.14 -3.60
C VAL A 781 58.96 -1.64 -3.91
N ASN A 782 59.67 -1.27 -4.97
CA ASN A 782 60.00 0.11 -5.33
C ASN A 782 59.35 0.55 -6.64
N ASN A 783 58.80 1.78 -6.69
CA ASN A 783 58.35 2.52 -7.88
C ASN A 783 57.27 1.86 -8.76
N ASN A 784 56.87 0.62 -8.50
CA ASN A 784 55.83 -0.06 -9.27
C ASN A 784 54.44 0.54 -9.00
N PHE A 785 54.18 1.04 -7.79
CA PHE A 785 52.89 1.61 -7.38
C PHE A 785 52.45 2.87 -8.16
N SER A 786 53.35 3.50 -8.90
CA SER A 786 53.06 4.73 -9.65
C SER A 786 52.04 4.53 -10.79
N THR A 787 51.84 3.29 -11.24
CA THR A 787 50.87 2.96 -12.31
C THR A 787 49.47 2.68 -11.79
N LEU A 788 49.28 2.57 -10.46
CA LEU A 788 48.00 2.21 -9.86
C LEU A 788 47.22 3.47 -9.44
N PRO A 789 45.89 3.54 -9.67
CA PRO A 789 45.04 4.59 -9.14
C PRO A 789 45.11 4.68 -7.61
N ASN A 790 44.95 5.89 -7.07
CA ASN A 790 44.81 6.08 -5.62
C ASN A 790 43.54 5.39 -5.10
N GLY A 791 43.62 4.76 -3.94
CA GLY A 791 42.58 3.93 -3.36
C GLY A 791 42.59 2.47 -3.83
N THR A 792 43.46 2.08 -4.78
CA THR A 792 43.56 0.69 -5.24
C THR A 792 44.06 -0.22 -4.11
N THR A 793 43.28 -1.23 -3.77
CA THR A 793 43.73 -2.33 -2.90
C THR A 793 44.60 -3.28 -3.72
N VAL A 794 45.81 -3.52 -3.26
CA VAL A 794 46.76 -4.47 -3.86
C VAL A 794 46.89 -5.64 -2.90
N PHE A 795 46.61 -6.83 -3.40
CA PHE A 795 46.82 -8.07 -2.66
C PHE A 795 48.24 -8.57 -2.90
N TYR A 796 48.87 -9.16 -1.89
CA TYR A 796 50.14 -9.84 -2.04
C TYR A 796 50.08 -11.26 -1.49
N VAL A 797 50.91 -12.10 -2.06
CA VAL A 797 51.06 -13.53 -1.78
C VAL A 797 52.53 -13.77 -1.54
N LEU A 798 52.90 -14.23 -0.34
CA LEU A 798 54.22 -14.77 -0.07
C LEU A 798 54.13 -16.29 -0.13
N ARG A 799 54.95 -16.95 -0.94
CA ARG A 799 55.00 -18.41 -1.05
C ARG A 799 56.39 -18.93 -0.69
N ALA A 800 56.47 -19.97 0.12
CA ALA A 800 57.71 -20.68 0.43
C ALA A 800 57.44 -22.19 0.45
N ASP A 801 57.88 -22.90 -0.59
CA ASP A 801 57.45 -24.27 -0.88
C ASP A 801 55.90 -24.37 -0.97
N ASP A 802 55.27 -25.15 -0.08
CA ASP A 802 53.81 -25.33 0.00
C ASP A 802 53.13 -24.28 0.91
N GLU A 803 53.90 -23.42 1.60
CA GLU A 803 53.36 -22.41 2.50
C GLU A 803 53.01 -21.12 1.74
N VAL A 804 51.81 -20.59 1.98
CA VAL A 804 51.32 -19.38 1.33
C VAL A 804 50.75 -18.42 2.36
N VAL A 805 51.20 -17.17 2.35
CA VAL A 805 50.67 -16.09 3.20
C VAL A 805 50.12 -14.98 2.34
N LEU A 806 48.85 -14.62 2.58
CA LEU A 806 48.15 -13.56 1.88
C LEU A 806 48.12 -12.28 2.73
N GLY A 807 48.18 -11.13 2.08
CA GLY A 807 47.90 -9.86 2.72
C GLY A 807 47.50 -8.80 1.70
N SER A 808 47.25 -7.59 2.20
CA SER A 808 46.82 -6.47 1.35
C SER A 808 47.43 -5.17 1.80
N LEU A 809 47.51 -4.23 0.87
CA LEU A 809 47.89 -2.85 1.11
C LEU A 809 47.10 -1.89 0.21
N ILE A 810 47.02 -0.63 0.60
CA ILE A 810 46.23 0.38 -0.12
C ILE A 810 47.19 1.37 -0.77
N LYS A 811 47.01 1.61 -2.08
CA LYS A 811 47.70 2.69 -2.79
C LYS A 811 47.14 4.04 -2.33
N GLN A 812 48.00 4.90 -1.77
CA GLN A 812 47.69 6.27 -1.35
C GLN A 812 47.56 7.23 -2.54
#